data_AF-A0A640V2P8-F1
#
_entry.id   AF-A0A640V2P8-F1
#
_cell.length_a   1.000
_cell.length_b   1.000
_cell.length_c   1.000
_cell.angle_alpha   90.00
_cell.angle_beta   90.00
_cell.angle_gamma   90.00
#
_symmetry.space_group_name_H-M   'P 1'
#
loop_
_entity.id
_entity.type
_entity.pdbx_description
1 polymer ?
#
loop_
_entity_poly.entity_id
_entity_poly.type
_entity_poly.pdbx_seq_one_letter_code
_entity_poly.pdbx_strand_id
1 'polypeptide(L)'
;MTDGIHTDAFECRRDRLRLVNREEEMASLLALAQDARAGSGGIALLEGTVGIGKSLLLERLVSALPADGPRVLTARGDALERDFAFGVVRQLFEPLLTTFDEPRLTRLLGCGGRSAAQALSGELRLSDDLIATEDMAYAVFHGLYRFTSNLAAETPLAIVVDDAHCADMASLRFLTHLARRIEGLPVLLVLSQRTGDKATDAALLGDIAGQPVCRVLRPGPLTGEGVGHLVQTVFGHGADEGFHEACLAITGGNPLLVHSLLTVLWLGGRMPTVDDLPYVTAHDGPFFHEAVRSVLQRQPESATAAARALAVLGDGALTEVCARLAGLDDATHITAMRALRSNGLVSEVDDGRGWSFNHGLIREVIVAELPPEELGKAHRHAARLLLDAGARAEQVAGHLLMTTRPVTENWAVTVLREAAREASFRGAPALAVELLRHCLPEDGQTPEEGQLPEDKSVLMELGLAEAAVDPQASVRHLQAALAYVREPPQRFRLLSSLASGLVRCGQSLQAVRLLAEQAPTVRDADLQRRLEGQRLMASAEDLTSLGVTLEEYPFDISRPGNTPGERALIAAGAGLCSVRAVRAQESAAAARRVLESSVPGVDSPFFLTTAATALLYAGLPDEADAAYQRVMDITRQNQQLVLYGLCQALRAEAQYRLGALPEVLAATRSALKVVPPRHWGRTLALPIATRIHALIDSGDLAGADAAAAQDFSATSLDTWQWNEFLCARGRLRLAHQDPKGALADLLEAGRREHRWTRTSPAVSSWWFWTGRAHLALGAPAAARELAEDAVERARQGKLTDALGTGLRLLATTETGARKLGVLEEALSALEGSPARLERARTLVDYGSTLHACGHTEAAREALRQGLDLAYSLGAEPLRAQANDALLATGARPRRATSSGVESLTPSEAQVARMAVAGGTNREIAEELFVTQRTVEQHLTSVYRKVGVSGRRSLGRVFESERAAK
;
A
#
# COMPACT_ATOMS: atom_id res chain seq x y z
N MET A 1 29.45 10.68 -20.86
CA MET A 1 29.88 10.39 -22.24
C MET A 1 28.69 10.70 -23.12
N THR A 2 28.68 11.93 -23.57
CA THR A 2 27.69 12.56 -24.45
C THR A 2 28.09 12.26 -25.89
N ASP A 3 27.59 11.15 -26.44
CA ASP A 3 27.73 10.88 -27.87
C ASP A 3 26.59 11.56 -28.62
N GLY A 4 26.91 12.72 -29.21
CA GLY A 4 26.07 13.46 -30.13
C GLY A 4 25.93 12.76 -31.50
N ILE A 5 25.41 11.54 -31.51
CA ILE A 5 25.26 10.72 -32.74
C ILE A 5 23.78 10.38 -33.07
N HIS A 6 22.79 10.72 -32.23
CA HIS A 6 21.40 10.28 -32.48
C HIS A 6 20.35 11.35 -32.76
N THR A 7 20.63 12.65 -32.62
CA THR A 7 19.67 13.72 -32.99
C THR A 7 19.60 13.96 -34.50
N ASP A 8 20.75 13.94 -35.19
CA ASP A 8 20.80 14.20 -36.64
C ASP A 8 20.11 13.10 -37.47
N ALA A 9 20.10 11.85 -36.99
CA ALA A 9 19.53 10.73 -37.74
C ALA A 9 17.98 10.79 -37.86
N PHE A 10 17.31 11.56 -36.99
CA PHE A 10 15.84 11.65 -36.93
C PHE A 10 15.30 12.96 -37.51
N GLU A 11 15.98 14.10 -37.30
CA GLU A 11 15.68 15.33 -38.05
C GLU A 11 15.93 15.16 -39.56
N CYS A 12 16.92 14.34 -39.95
CA CYS A 12 17.24 14.00 -41.33
C CYS A 12 16.17 13.13 -42.05
N ARG A 13 15.00 12.89 -41.42
CA ARG A 13 13.86 12.21 -42.05
C ARG A 13 12.58 13.04 -42.14
N ARG A 14 12.62 14.37 -41.93
CA ARG A 14 11.50 15.26 -42.31
C ARG A 14 11.04 15.01 -43.76
N ASP A 15 12.00 14.81 -44.66
CA ASP A 15 11.78 14.49 -46.07
C ASP A 15 11.04 13.15 -46.30
N ARG A 16 11.07 12.23 -45.32
CA ARG A 16 10.42 10.91 -45.38
C ARG A 16 9.09 10.81 -44.62
N LEU A 17 8.71 11.81 -43.82
CA LEU A 17 7.40 11.84 -43.16
C LEU A 17 6.31 12.04 -44.23
N ARG A 18 5.69 10.95 -44.68
CA ARG A 18 4.52 11.02 -45.57
C ARG A 18 3.44 11.87 -44.90
N LEU A 19 2.72 12.64 -45.70
CA LEU A 19 1.48 13.24 -45.24
C LEU A 19 0.50 12.12 -44.96
N VAL A 20 -0.14 12.18 -43.80
CA VAL A 20 -1.07 11.16 -43.33
C VAL A 20 -2.38 11.83 -42.94
N ASN A 21 -3.52 11.34 -43.44
CA ASN A 21 -4.82 11.97 -43.27
C ASN A 21 -4.84 13.43 -43.73
N ARG A 22 -4.14 13.73 -44.83
CA ARG A 22 -4.09 15.06 -45.46
C ARG A 22 -4.33 15.01 -46.98
N GLU A 23 -4.89 13.90 -47.45
CA GLU A 23 -5.08 13.61 -48.86
C GLU A 23 -6.09 14.60 -49.50
N GLU A 24 -7.16 14.93 -48.78
CA GLU A 24 -8.19 15.87 -49.24
C GLU A 24 -7.68 17.31 -49.30
N GLU A 25 -6.95 17.76 -48.28
CA GLU A 25 -6.34 19.09 -48.25
C GLU A 25 -5.27 19.23 -49.33
N MET A 26 -4.41 18.21 -49.51
CA MET A 26 -3.40 18.20 -50.57
C MET A 26 -4.04 18.19 -51.96
N ALA A 27 -5.07 17.36 -52.19
CA ALA A 27 -5.80 17.34 -53.46
C ALA A 27 -6.44 18.71 -53.76
N SER A 28 -6.98 19.38 -52.73
CA SER A 28 -7.56 20.72 -52.85
C SER A 28 -6.51 21.79 -53.21
N LEU A 29 -5.34 21.74 -52.58
CA LEU A 29 -4.23 22.65 -52.88
C LEU A 29 -3.67 22.44 -54.29
N LEU A 30 -3.51 21.17 -54.72
CA LEU A 30 -3.05 20.83 -56.06
C LEU A 30 -4.07 21.22 -57.14
N ALA A 31 -5.37 21.07 -56.87
CA ALA A 31 -6.42 21.53 -57.77
C ALA A 31 -6.35 23.06 -57.96
N LEU A 32 -6.21 23.82 -56.87
CA LEU A 32 -6.04 25.28 -56.95
C LEU A 32 -4.75 25.68 -57.70
N ALA A 33 -3.67 24.89 -57.59
CA ALA A 33 -2.45 25.12 -58.36
C ALA A 33 -2.66 24.86 -59.85
N GLN A 34 -3.47 23.86 -60.22
CA GLN A 34 -3.85 23.60 -61.61
C GLN A 34 -4.76 24.69 -62.17
N ASP A 35 -5.73 25.17 -61.38
CA ASP A 35 -6.62 26.28 -61.75
C ASP A 35 -5.81 27.56 -62.00
N ALA A 36 -4.86 27.87 -61.11
CA ALA A 36 -3.95 29.01 -61.28
C ALA A 36 -3.11 28.87 -62.55
N ARG A 37 -2.64 27.66 -62.89
CA ARG A 37 -1.93 27.42 -64.15
C ARG A 37 -2.83 27.62 -65.39
N ALA A 38 -4.13 27.35 -65.26
CA ALA A 38 -5.12 27.60 -66.31
C ALA A 38 -5.55 29.07 -66.42
N GLY A 39 -5.01 29.96 -65.58
CA GLY A 39 -5.30 31.40 -65.56
C GLY A 39 -6.34 31.84 -64.52
N SER A 40 -6.83 30.91 -63.71
CA SER A 40 -7.83 31.18 -62.66
C SER A 40 -7.16 31.23 -61.29
N GLY A 41 -6.87 32.43 -60.81
CA GLY A 41 -6.21 32.62 -59.51
C GLY A 41 -7.06 32.13 -58.35
N GLY A 42 -6.41 31.57 -57.34
CA GLY A 42 -7.05 30.94 -56.20
C GLY A 42 -6.35 31.25 -54.89
N ILE A 43 -7.10 31.20 -53.80
CA ILE A 43 -6.56 31.42 -52.45
C ILE A 43 -6.85 30.17 -51.61
N ALA A 44 -5.86 29.72 -50.84
CA ALA A 44 -6.02 28.71 -49.81
C ALA A 44 -5.58 29.26 -48.46
N LEU A 45 -6.44 29.14 -47.45
CA LEU A 45 -6.12 29.49 -46.07
C LEU A 45 -6.14 28.24 -45.20
N LEU A 46 -4.96 27.80 -44.76
CA LEU A 46 -4.78 26.69 -43.84
C LEU A 46 -4.98 27.18 -42.41
N GLU A 47 -6.09 26.80 -41.79
CA GLU A 47 -6.41 27.14 -40.40
C GLU A 47 -6.31 25.88 -39.53
N GLY A 48 -5.58 25.96 -38.41
CA GLY A 48 -5.51 24.83 -37.48
C GLY A 48 -4.71 25.10 -36.23
N THR A 49 -4.69 24.14 -35.31
CA THR A 49 -3.99 24.23 -34.03
C THR A 49 -2.47 24.11 -34.14
N VAL A 50 -1.76 24.29 -33.03
CA VAL A 50 -0.29 24.14 -32.97
C VAL A 50 0.07 22.66 -33.14
N GLY A 51 1.03 22.36 -34.00
CA GLY A 51 1.49 20.99 -34.23
C GLY A 51 0.60 20.14 -35.15
N ILE A 52 -0.51 20.69 -35.67
CA ILE A 52 -1.45 19.95 -36.56
C ILE A 52 -0.89 19.61 -37.96
N GLY A 53 0.32 20.09 -38.28
CA GLY A 53 1.04 19.76 -39.52
C GLY A 53 0.87 20.75 -40.68
N LYS A 54 0.44 22.00 -40.42
CA LYS A 54 0.26 23.03 -41.48
C LYS A 54 1.55 23.32 -42.26
N SER A 55 2.66 23.59 -41.57
CA SER A 55 3.96 23.85 -42.21
C SER A 55 4.43 22.67 -43.06
N LEU A 56 4.28 21.44 -42.55
CA LEU A 56 4.62 20.23 -43.30
C LEU A 56 3.73 20.08 -44.55
N LEU A 57 2.45 20.44 -44.47
CA LEU A 57 1.54 20.44 -45.63
C LEU A 57 1.98 21.46 -46.69
N LEU A 58 2.44 22.65 -46.28
CA LEU A 58 2.99 23.67 -47.17
C LEU A 58 4.31 23.21 -47.83
N GLU A 59 5.24 22.68 -47.06
CA GLU A 59 6.51 22.14 -47.57
C GLU A 59 6.27 21.04 -48.62
N ARG A 60 5.27 20.19 -48.38
CA ARG A 60 4.88 19.11 -49.27
C ARG A 60 4.18 19.61 -50.53
N LEU A 61 3.36 20.66 -50.43
CA LEU A 61 2.81 21.33 -51.61
C LEU A 61 3.94 21.85 -52.50
N VAL A 62 4.89 22.60 -51.92
CA VAL A 62 6.04 23.15 -52.65
C VAL A 62 6.84 22.04 -53.34
N SER A 63 7.07 20.93 -52.64
CA SER A 63 7.80 19.77 -53.18
C SER A 63 7.03 18.99 -54.26
N ALA A 64 5.70 19.04 -54.24
CA ALA A 64 4.85 18.30 -55.18
C ALA A 64 4.60 19.06 -56.50
N LEU A 65 4.89 20.37 -56.53
CA LEU A 65 4.78 21.18 -57.75
C LEU A 65 5.89 20.78 -58.74
N PRO A 66 5.57 20.55 -60.03
CA PRO A 66 6.55 20.10 -61.01
C PRO A 66 7.58 21.20 -61.31
N ALA A 67 8.80 20.81 -61.69
CA ALA A 67 9.88 21.76 -62.04
C ALA A 67 9.51 22.69 -63.22
N ASP A 68 8.68 22.20 -64.15
CA ASP A 68 8.12 22.98 -65.28
C ASP A 68 6.77 23.63 -64.93
N GLY A 69 6.48 23.77 -63.63
CA GLY A 69 5.23 24.26 -63.05
C GLY A 69 5.24 25.75 -62.68
N PRO A 70 4.39 26.18 -61.74
CA PRO A 70 4.39 27.56 -61.27
C PRO A 70 5.68 27.89 -60.52
N ARG A 71 6.16 29.13 -60.65
CA ARG A 71 7.26 29.63 -59.82
C ARG A 71 6.79 29.80 -58.38
N VAL A 72 7.48 29.14 -57.47
CA VAL A 72 7.15 29.14 -56.05
C VAL A 72 7.91 30.26 -55.33
N LEU A 73 7.18 31.09 -54.58
CA LEU A 73 7.72 32.09 -53.65
C LEU A 73 7.27 31.73 -52.24
N THR A 74 8.20 31.53 -51.32
CA THR A 74 7.93 31.14 -49.94
C THR A 74 8.35 32.21 -48.96
N ALA A 75 7.53 32.48 -47.96
CA ALA A 75 7.87 33.30 -46.81
C ALA A 75 7.29 32.72 -45.53
N ARG A 76 7.83 33.13 -44.38
CA ARG A 76 7.36 32.73 -43.06
C ARG A 76 7.23 33.95 -42.16
N GLY A 77 6.07 34.08 -41.52
CA GLY A 77 5.87 35.05 -40.45
C GLY A 77 6.59 34.62 -39.18
N ASP A 78 7.32 35.56 -38.58
CA ASP A 78 7.94 35.40 -37.26
C ASP A 78 7.41 36.48 -36.32
N ALA A 79 7.08 36.11 -35.07
CA ALA A 79 6.60 37.04 -34.07
C ALA A 79 7.63 38.16 -33.77
N LEU A 80 8.92 37.87 -33.91
CA LEU A 80 9.99 38.88 -33.76
C LEU A 80 10.08 39.85 -34.95
N GLU A 81 9.54 39.48 -36.11
CA GLU A 81 9.57 40.29 -37.34
C GLU A 81 8.30 41.13 -37.53
N ARG A 82 7.32 41.03 -36.63
CA ARG A 82 6.01 41.67 -36.75
C ARG A 82 6.08 43.21 -36.83
N ASP A 83 7.07 43.80 -36.17
CA ASP A 83 7.31 45.26 -36.15
C ASP A 83 8.16 45.74 -37.34
N PHE A 84 8.63 44.84 -38.21
CA PHE A 84 9.43 45.19 -39.39
C PHE A 84 8.54 45.26 -40.64
N ALA A 85 8.23 46.48 -41.07
CA ALA A 85 7.38 46.71 -42.23
C ALA A 85 7.91 46.00 -43.50
N PHE A 86 7.00 45.34 -44.22
CA PHE A 86 7.26 44.56 -45.43
C PHE A 86 8.20 43.35 -45.25
N GLY A 87 8.42 42.86 -44.03
CA GLY A 87 9.27 41.70 -43.76
C GLY A 87 8.91 40.48 -44.63
N VAL A 88 7.63 40.07 -44.63
CA VAL A 88 7.17 38.93 -45.45
C VAL A 88 7.23 39.23 -46.95
N VAL A 89 6.85 40.43 -47.37
CA VAL A 89 6.93 40.84 -48.80
C VAL A 89 8.36 40.81 -49.32
N ARG A 90 9.34 41.22 -48.50
CA ARG A 90 10.76 41.17 -48.85
C ARG A 90 11.25 39.73 -48.98
N GLN A 91 10.90 38.84 -48.04
CA GLN A 91 11.22 37.42 -48.16
C GLN A 91 10.72 36.82 -49.50
N LEU A 92 9.54 37.23 -49.97
CA LEU A 92 8.96 36.74 -51.23
C LEU A 92 9.68 37.23 -52.49
N PHE A 93 10.07 38.50 -52.55
CA PHE A 93 10.47 39.16 -53.80
C PHE A 93 11.92 39.63 -53.85
N GLU A 94 12.58 39.87 -52.72
CA GLU A 94 14.00 40.28 -52.65
C GLU A 94 14.94 39.28 -53.36
N PRO A 95 14.77 37.94 -53.23
CA PRO A 95 15.57 36.98 -53.98
C PRO A 95 15.45 37.08 -55.51
N LEU A 96 14.34 37.62 -56.01
CA LEU A 96 14.14 37.82 -57.44
C LEU A 96 14.88 39.06 -57.95
N LEU A 97 15.08 40.07 -57.11
CA LEU A 97 15.83 41.27 -57.44
C LEU A 97 17.31 40.97 -57.70
N THR A 98 17.87 39.99 -57.00
CA THR A 98 19.26 39.54 -57.18
C THR A 98 19.42 38.56 -58.35
N THR A 99 18.34 37.88 -58.74
CA THR A 99 18.36 36.85 -59.79
C THR A 99 18.09 37.42 -61.18
N PHE A 100 17.28 38.47 -61.31
CA PHE A 100 16.97 39.07 -62.62
C PHE A 100 17.98 40.14 -63.04
N ASP A 101 18.21 40.23 -64.33
CA ASP A 101 18.97 41.32 -64.94
C ASP A 101 18.17 42.63 -64.92
N GLU A 102 18.88 43.75 -64.83
CA GLU A 102 18.33 45.11 -64.72
C GLU A 102 17.28 45.46 -65.80
N PRO A 103 17.44 45.05 -67.09
CA PRO A 103 16.42 45.30 -68.12
C PRO A 103 15.11 44.56 -67.86
N ARG A 104 15.18 43.30 -67.41
CA ARG A 104 14.00 42.48 -67.10
C ARG A 104 13.30 43.01 -65.86
N LEU A 105 14.06 43.39 -64.84
CA LEU A 105 13.52 43.96 -63.61
C LEU A 105 12.78 45.27 -63.88
N THR A 106 13.34 46.14 -64.71
CA THR A 106 12.70 47.41 -65.14
C THR A 106 11.38 47.17 -65.87
N ARG A 107 11.33 46.15 -66.76
CA ARG A 107 10.11 45.76 -67.47
C ARG A 107 9.02 45.23 -66.52
N LEU A 108 9.40 44.38 -65.56
CA LEU A 108 8.47 43.77 -64.60
C LEU A 108 7.91 44.78 -63.60
N LEU A 109 8.74 45.73 -63.13
CA LEU A 109 8.32 46.78 -62.21
C LEU A 109 7.45 47.85 -62.89
N GLY A 110 7.69 48.16 -64.17
CA GLY A 110 6.89 49.09 -64.97
C GLY A 110 6.85 50.52 -64.42
N CYS A 111 5.89 51.33 -64.89
CA CYS A 111 5.80 52.77 -64.57
C CYS A 111 5.46 53.07 -63.08
N GLY A 112 4.89 52.10 -62.35
CA GLY A 112 4.62 52.16 -60.91
C GLY A 112 5.71 51.54 -60.04
N GLY A 113 6.82 51.12 -60.67
CA GLY A 113 7.86 50.27 -60.10
C GLY A 113 8.74 50.91 -59.03
N ARG A 114 8.84 52.24 -58.99
CA ARG A 114 9.77 52.95 -58.09
C ARG A 114 9.38 52.78 -56.61
N SER A 115 8.10 52.91 -56.29
CA SER A 115 7.59 52.74 -54.91
C SER A 115 7.63 51.28 -54.46
N ALA A 116 7.40 50.33 -55.37
CA ALA A 116 7.55 48.90 -55.09
C ALA A 116 9.02 48.53 -54.88
N ALA A 117 9.94 49.00 -55.74
CA ALA A 117 11.37 48.76 -55.61
C ALA A 117 11.94 49.30 -54.29
N GLN A 118 11.48 50.47 -53.84
CA GLN A 118 11.91 51.05 -52.56
C GLN A 118 11.38 50.26 -51.33
N ALA A 119 10.18 49.68 -51.42
CA ALA A 119 9.66 48.78 -50.38
C ALA A 119 10.44 47.45 -50.34
N LEU A 120 10.91 46.97 -51.49
CA LEU A 120 11.68 45.73 -51.61
C LEU A 120 13.17 45.87 -51.26
N SER A 121 13.78 47.03 -51.48
CA SER A 121 15.20 47.29 -51.17
C SER A 121 15.48 47.65 -49.70
N GLY A 122 14.42 47.82 -48.89
CA GLY A 122 14.55 48.27 -47.50
C GLY A 122 14.97 49.73 -47.34
N GLU A 123 15.05 50.50 -48.43
CA GLU A 123 15.34 51.95 -48.40
C GLU A 123 14.15 52.78 -47.88
N LEU A 124 12.94 52.21 -47.88
CA LEU A 124 11.79 52.78 -47.19
C LEU A 124 11.92 52.59 -45.67
N ARG A 125 12.49 53.58 -44.96
CA ARG A 125 12.34 53.68 -43.50
C ARG A 125 10.96 54.24 -43.18
N LEU A 126 9.99 53.35 -42.97
CA LEU A 126 8.69 53.74 -42.43
C LEU A 126 8.85 54.01 -40.94
N SER A 127 8.94 55.29 -40.56
CA SER A 127 8.55 55.69 -39.20
C SER A 127 7.03 55.59 -39.07
N ASP A 128 6.52 55.17 -37.91
CA ASP A 128 5.08 54.98 -37.63
C ASP A 128 4.17 56.16 -38.04
N ASP A 129 4.71 57.37 -38.18
CA ASP A 129 3.96 58.58 -38.57
C ASP A 129 3.77 58.81 -40.09
N LEU A 130 4.22 57.91 -40.97
CA LEU A 130 4.14 58.10 -42.45
C LEU A 130 3.06 57.29 -43.17
N ILE A 131 2.14 56.63 -42.45
CA ILE A 131 0.86 56.13 -43.02
C ILE A 131 -0.16 57.28 -43.20
N ALA A 132 0.26 58.55 -43.04
CA ALA A 132 -0.61 59.72 -43.05
C ALA A 132 -1.15 60.16 -44.43
N THR A 133 -0.85 59.46 -45.53
CA THR A 133 -1.57 59.64 -46.81
C THR A 133 -1.95 58.28 -47.40
N GLU A 134 -3.25 57.96 -47.41
CA GLU A 134 -3.80 56.72 -48.00
C GLU A 134 -3.32 56.51 -49.45
N ASP A 135 -3.06 57.60 -50.18
CA ASP A 135 -2.58 57.61 -51.56
C ASP A 135 -1.18 56.99 -51.73
N MET A 136 -0.25 57.22 -50.79
CA MET A 136 1.11 56.67 -50.87
C MET A 136 1.15 55.18 -50.54
N ALA A 137 0.38 54.75 -49.53
CA ALA A 137 0.23 53.33 -49.21
C ALA A 137 -0.44 52.57 -50.36
N TYR A 138 -1.48 53.16 -50.97
CA TYR A 138 -2.11 52.59 -52.16
C TYR A 138 -1.14 52.46 -53.33
N ALA A 139 -0.31 53.47 -53.61
CA ALA A 139 0.69 53.43 -54.67
C ALA A 139 1.71 52.29 -54.49
N VAL A 140 2.17 52.06 -53.25
CA VAL A 140 3.09 50.95 -52.92
C VAL A 140 2.42 49.59 -53.11
N PHE A 141 1.21 49.38 -52.56
CA PHE A 141 0.49 48.11 -52.70
C PHE A 141 0.08 47.82 -54.14
N HIS A 142 -0.37 48.84 -54.88
CA HIS A 142 -0.69 48.72 -56.30
C HIS A 142 0.57 48.44 -57.13
N GLY A 143 1.71 49.05 -56.80
CA GLY A 143 3.00 48.74 -57.41
C GLY A 143 3.42 47.29 -57.20
N LEU A 144 3.34 46.78 -55.97
CA LEU A 144 3.62 45.38 -55.65
C LEU A 144 2.64 44.42 -56.35
N TYR A 145 1.35 44.79 -56.44
CA TYR A 145 0.35 44.03 -57.18
C TYR A 145 0.69 43.96 -58.68
N ARG A 146 1.05 45.08 -59.30
CA ARG A 146 1.45 45.14 -60.71
C ARG A 146 2.71 44.31 -60.97
N PHE A 147 3.69 44.37 -60.07
CA PHE A 147 4.88 43.53 -60.14
C PHE A 147 4.51 42.04 -60.09
N THR A 148 3.67 41.65 -59.13
CA THR A 148 3.15 40.27 -58.99
C THR A 148 2.39 39.82 -60.24
N SER A 149 1.51 40.67 -60.79
CA SER A 149 0.72 40.38 -61.99
C SER A 149 1.59 40.22 -63.23
N ASN A 150 2.58 41.10 -63.45
CA ASN A 150 3.53 41.00 -64.56
C ASN A 150 4.39 39.74 -64.45
N LEU A 151 4.82 39.40 -63.23
CA LEU A 151 5.58 38.18 -62.96
C LEU A 151 4.74 36.92 -63.25
N ALA A 152 3.47 36.93 -62.86
CA ALA A 152 2.51 35.85 -63.13
C ALA A 152 2.22 35.68 -64.62
N ALA A 153 2.23 36.78 -65.40
CA ALA A 153 2.02 36.74 -66.85
C ALA A 153 3.17 36.07 -67.61
N GLU A 154 4.41 36.12 -67.09
CA GLU A 154 5.54 35.37 -67.66
C GLU A 154 5.47 33.88 -67.31
N THR A 155 5.22 33.58 -66.04
CA THR A 155 5.13 32.23 -65.49
C THR A 155 4.13 32.22 -64.34
N PRO A 156 3.15 31.28 -64.28
CA PRO A 156 2.23 31.17 -63.16
C PRO A 156 2.96 31.17 -61.80
N LEU A 157 2.37 31.78 -60.76
CA LEU A 157 2.99 31.92 -59.44
C LEU A 157 2.27 31.11 -58.37
N ALA A 158 3.04 30.55 -57.44
CA ALA A 158 2.54 30.02 -56.18
C ALA A 158 3.22 30.77 -55.02
N ILE A 159 2.47 31.66 -54.36
CA ILE A 159 2.94 32.41 -53.18
C ILE A 159 2.48 31.65 -51.94
N VAL A 160 3.43 31.19 -51.14
CA VAL A 160 3.19 30.40 -49.93
C VAL A 160 3.73 31.16 -48.73
N VAL A 161 2.84 31.56 -47.80
CA VAL A 161 3.20 32.24 -46.56
C VAL A 161 2.81 31.37 -45.38
N ASP A 162 3.81 30.84 -44.68
CA ASP A 162 3.60 30.10 -43.44
C ASP A 162 3.50 31.05 -42.23
N ASP A 163 2.67 30.70 -41.25
CA ASP A 163 2.38 31.48 -40.04
C ASP A 163 2.03 32.96 -40.36
N ALA A 164 1.15 33.20 -41.34
CA ALA A 164 0.76 34.54 -41.81
C ALA A 164 0.15 35.44 -40.72
N HIS A 165 -0.43 34.86 -39.67
CA HIS A 165 -0.88 35.59 -38.47
C HIS A 165 0.26 36.29 -37.70
N CYS A 166 1.51 35.88 -37.90
CA CYS A 166 2.71 36.54 -37.36
C CYS A 166 3.34 37.53 -38.35
N ALA A 167 2.77 37.73 -39.55
CA ALA A 167 3.32 38.66 -40.53
C ALA A 167 3.14 40.12 -40.10
N ASP A 168 4.01 41.00 -40.59
CA ASP A 168 3.90 42.43 -40.37
C ASP A 168 2.64 43.02 -41.05
N MET A 169 2.12 44.10 -40.46
CA MET A 169 0.89 44.76 -40.92
C MET A 169 0.94 45.17 -42.41
N ALA A 170 2.09 45.69 -42.87
CA ALA A 170 2.21 46.20 -44.23
C ALA A 170 2.15 45.05 -45.26
N SER A 171 2.80 43.92 -44.96
CA SER A 171 2.69 42.70 -45.74
C SER A 171 1.28 42.12 -45.74
N LEU A 172 0.60 42.06 -44.60
CA LEU A 172 -0.79 41.58 -44.54
C LEU A 172 -1.72 42.44 -45.38
N ARG A 173 -1.60 43.77 -45.32
CA ARG A 173 -2.39 44.69 -46.17
C ARG A 173 -2.13 44.47 -47.65
N PHE A 174 -0.87 44.23 -48.05
CA PHE A 174 -0.55 43.85 -49.43
C PHE A 174 -1.19 42.52 -49.83
N LEU A 175 -1.08 41.48 -49.01
CA LEU A 175 -1.68 40.17 -49.28
C LEU A 175 -3.21 40.28 -49.41
N THR A 176 -3.88 41.07 -48.57
CA THR A 176 -5.30 41.38 -48.71
C THR A 176 -5.60 42.15 -50.00
N HIS A 177 -4.75 43.11 -50.38
CA HIS A 177 -4.89 43.87 -51.62
C HIS A 177 -4.77 42.96 -52.86
N LEU A 178 -3.85 41.99 -52.84
CA LEU A 178 -3.67 40.97 -53.86
C LEU A 178 -4.86 40.00 -53.90
N ALA A 179 -5.28 39.48 -52.74
CA ALA A 179 -6.39 38.54 -52.61
C ALA A 179 -7.69 39.05 -53.25
N ARG A 180 -8.02 40.34 -53.06
CA ARG A 180 -9.21 40.99 -53.64
C ARG A 180 -9.19 41.09 -55.18
N ARG A 181 -8.05 40.84 -55.84
CA ARG A 181 -7.82 41.02 -57.29
C ARG A 181 -7.11 39.84 -57.94
N ILE A 182 -7.11 38.69 -57.27
CA ILE A 182 -6.41 37.50 -57.73
C ILE A 182 -7.20 36.76 -58.81
N GLU A 183 -8.51 36.97 -58.87
CA GLU A 183 -9.39 36.37 -59.87
C GLU A 183 -8.95 36.78 -61.29
N GLY A 184 -8.69 35.80 -62.15
CA GLY A 184 -8.17 36.00 -63.51
C GLY A 184 -6.65 36.22 -63.62
N LEU A 185 -5.90 36.13 -62.52
CA LEU A 185 -4.43 36.06 -62.55
C LEU A 185 -3.96 34.61 -62.41
N PRO A 186 -2.87 34.19 -63.07
CA PRO A 186 -2.30 32.86 -62.86
C PRO A 186 -1.48 32.81 -61.56
N VAL A 187 -2.14 33.06 -60.42
CA VAL A 187 -1.52 33.13 -59.07
C VAL A 187 -2.30 32.27 -58.10
N LEU A 188 -1.59 31.36 -57.42
CA LEU A 188 -2.06 30.66 -56.22
C LEU A 188 -1.48 31.35 -54.98
N LEU A 189 -2.35 31.82 -54.08
CA LEU A 189 -1.95 32.36 -52.78
C LEU A 189 -2.31 31.37 -51.67
N VAL A 190 -1.31 30.80 -51.00
CA VAL A 190 -1.51 29.89 -49.85
C VAL A 190 -1.00 30.54 -48.58
N LEU A 191 -1.87 30.68 -47.59
CA LEU A 191 -1.56 31.26 -46.29
C LEU A 191 -1.82 30.23 -45.19
N SER A 192 -1.02 30.19 -44.12
CA SER A 192 -1.37 29.43 -42.91
C SER A 192 -1.60 30.34 -41.70
N GLN A 193 -2.56 29.98 -40.86
CA GLN A 193 -2.89 30.68 -39.63
C GLN A 193 -3.23 29.72 -38.48
N ARG A 194 -3.12 30.22 -37.24
CA ARG A 194 -3.51 29.47 -36.05
C ARG A 194 -4.97 29.75 -35.66
N THR A 195 -5.67 28.71 -35.25
CA THR A 195 -7.05 28.82 -34.75
C THR A 195 -7.07 29.54 -33.40
N GLY A 196 -7.93 30.55 -33.24
CA GLY A 196 -8.19 31.21 -31.95
C GLY A 196 -7.23 32.34 -31.56
N ASP A 197 -6.22 32.64 -32.38
CA ASP A 197 -5.32 33.76 -32.13
C ASP A 197 -6.03 35.08 -32.45
N LYS A 198 -6.23 35.93 -31.44
CA LYS A 198 -6.80 37.27 -31.59
C LYS A 198 -5.69 38.25 -31.92
N ALA A 199 -4.99 38.03 -33.03
CA ALA A 199 -4.11 39.07 -33.54
C ALA A 199 -4.96 40.33 -33.79
N THR A 200 -4.41 41.52 -33.49
CA THR A 200 -4.98 42.84 -33.79
C THR A 200 -5.43 42.98 -35.26
N ASP A 201 -4.91 42.10 -36.13
CA ASP A 201 -5.03 42.10 -37.58
C ASP A 201 -5.88 40.92 -38.11
N ALA A 202 -6.55 40.18 -37.22
CA ALA A 202 -7.45 39.08 -37.55
C ALA A 202 -8.55 39.48 -38.56
N ALA A 203 -8.91 40.77 -38.60
CA ALA A 203 -9.83 41.32 -39.60
C ALA A 203 -9.28 41.19 -41.03
N LEU A 204 -7.97 41.39 -41.27
CA LEU A 204 -7.37 41.32 -42.61
C LEU A 204 -7.27 39.89 -43.14
N LEU A 205 -6.96 38.92 -42.26
CA LEU A 205 -7.01 37.50 -42.62
C LEU A 205 -8.45 37.01 -42.78
N GLY A 206 -9.39 37.52 -41.97
CA GLY A 206 -10.83 37.32 -42.16
C GLY A 206 -11.35 37.84 -43.50
N ASP A 207 -10.89 39.02 -43.93
CA ASP A 207 -11.19 39.60 -45.25
C ASP A 207 -10.69 38.72 -46.40
N ILE A 208 -9.51 38.09 -46.25
CA ILE A 208 -8.97 37.14 -47.22
C ILE A 208 -9.79 35.85 -47.21
N ALA A 209 -10.14 35.33 -46.03
CA ALA A 209 -10.99 34.14 -45.88
C ALA A 209 -12.38 34.33 -46.50
N GLY A 210 -12.91 35.56 -46.48
CA GLY A 210 -14.20 35.92 -47.06
C GLY A 210 -14.22 36.10 -48.58
N GLN A 211 -13.08 36.02 -49.28
CA GLN A 211 -13.06 36.13 -50.75
C GLN A 211 -13.71 34.90 -51.40
N PRO A 212 -14.51 35.05 -52.49
CA PRO A 212 -15.19 33.92 -53.14
C PRO A 212 -14.23 32.84 -53.68
N VAL A 213 -13.03 33.24 -54.08
CA VAL A 213 -11.97 32.34 -54.58
C VAL A 213 -11.11 31.72 -53.47
N CYS A 214 -11.43 31.99 -52.20
CA CYS A 214 -10.71 31.46 -51.04
C CYS A 214 -11.30 30.16 -50.53
N ARG A 215 -10.47 29.12 -50.41
CA ARG A 215 -10.80 27.87 -49.74
C ARG A 215 -10.12 27.82 -48.38
N VAL A 216 -10.93 27.82 -47.32
CA VAL A 216 -10.43 27.61 -45.95
C VAL A 216 -10.35 26.11 -45.70
N LEU A 217 -9.13 25.62 -45.45
CA LEU A 217 -8.83 24.22 -45.21
C LEU A 217 -8.44 24.05 -43.74
N ARG A 218 -9.09 23.10 -43.05
CA ARG A 218 -8.94 22.88 -41.61
C ARG A 218 -8.49 21.44 -41.33
N PRO A 219 -7.16 21.18 -41.28
CA PRO A 219 -6.67 19.84 -41.03
C PRO A 219 -7.14 19.30 -39.68
N GLY A 220 -7.77 18.12 -39.70
CA GLY A 220 -8.23 17.42 -38.49
C GLY A 220 -7.09 16.73 -37.73
N PRO A 221 -7.33 16.29 -36.48
CA PRO A 221 -6.40 15.40 -35.77
C PRO A 221 -6.18 14.10 -36.56
N LEU A 222 -5.08 13.41 -36.28
CA LEU A 222 -4.82 12.11 -36.89
C LEU A 222 -5.85 11.08 -36.44
N THR A 223 -6.20 10.19 -37.37
CA THR A 223 -7.02 9.00 -37.10
C THR A 223 -6.16 7.84 -36.62
N GLY A 224 -6.77 6.74 -36.18
CA GLY A 224 -6.03 5.55 -35.74
C GLY A 224 -5.20 4.94 -36.87
N GLU A 225 -5.77 4.91 -38.08
CA GLU A 225 -5.04 4.54 -39.30
C GLU A 225 -3.87 5.49 -39.56
N GLY A 226 -4.07 6.78 -39.29
CA GLY A 226 -3.01 7.77 -39.43
C GLY A 226 -1.85 7.59 -38.46
N VAL A 227 -2.14 7.26 -37.19
CA VAL A 227 -1.11 6.88 -36.22
C VAL A 227 -0.38 5.63 -36.69
N GLY A 228 -1.09 4.61 -37.19
CA GLY A 228 -0.47 3.40 -37.73
C GLY A 228 0.48 3.65 -38.89
N HIS A 229 0.15 4.59 -39.79
CA HIS A 229 1.05 5.01 -40.86
C HIS A 229 2.32 5.71 -40.35
N LEU A 230 2.20 6.56 -39.32
CA LEU A 230 3.37 7.17 -38.69
C LEU A 230 4.25 6.13 -37.99
N VAL A 231 3.65 5.17 -37.29
CA VAL A 231 4.36 4.04 -36.68
C VAL A 231 5.12 3.24 -37.73
N GLN A 232 4.45 2.85 -38.82
CA GLN A 232 5.07 2.13 -39.94
C GLN A 232 6.22 2.93 -40.57
N THR A 233 6.13 4.25 -40.61
CA THR A 233 7.17 5.14 -41.16
C THR A 233 8.38 5.25 -40.23
N VAL A 234 8.15 5.33 -38.92
CA VAL A 234 9.20 5.49 -37.90
C VAL A 234 9.92 4.15 -37.62
N PHE A 235 9.16 3.08 -37.38
CA PHE A 235 9.66 1.78 -36.94
C PHE A 235 9.87 0.78 -38.07
N GLY A 236 9.30 1.02 -39.27
CA GLY A 236 9.40 0.12 -40.42
C GLY A 236 8.44 -1.07 -40.39
N HIS A 237 7.60 -1.17 -39.35
CA HIS A 237 6.52 -2.14 -39.21
C HIS A 237 5.31 -1.50 -38.50
N GLY A 238 4.13 -2.09 -38.66
CA GLY A 238 2.90 -1.62 -38.01
C GLY A 238 2.90 -1.91 -36.51
N ALA A 239 1.98 -1.27 -35.80
CA ALA A 239 1.59 -1.62 -34.44
C ALA A 239 0.16 -2.16 -34.42
N ASP A 240 -0.21 -2.77 -33.30
CA ASP A 240 -1.55 -3.27 -33.08
C ASP A 240 -2.55 -2.12 -32.93
N GLU A 241 -3.82 -2.38 -33.28
CA GLU A 241 -4.91 -1.40 -33.18
C GLU A 241 -5.05 -0.81 -31.77
N GLY A 242 -4.82 -1.63 -30.73
CA GLY A 242 -4.81 -1.18 -29.34
C GLY A 242 -3.72 -0.13 -29.03
N PHE A 243 -2.57 -0.18 -29.71
CA PHE A 243 -1.55 0.87 -29.57
C PHE A 243 -1.99 2.17 -30.25
N HIS A 244 -2.63 2.08 -31.41
CA HIS A 244 -3.15 3.26 -32.11
C HIS A 244 -4.19 3.99 -31.25
N GLU A 245 -5.15 3.25 -30.68
CA GLU A 245 -6.17 3.81 -29.78
C GLU A 245 -5.55 4.44 -28.53
N ALA A 246 -4.60 3.75 -27.89
CA ALA A 246 -3.92 4.29 -26.70
C ALA A 246 -3.09 5.54 -27.04
N CYS A 247 -2.39 5.56 -28.18
CA CYS A 247 -1.64 6.73 -28.62
C CYS A 247 -2.56 7.92 -28.92
N LEU A 248 -3.71 7.68 -29.55
CA LEU A 248 -4.73 8.71 -29.76
C LEU A 248 -5.30 9.23 -28.44
N ALA A 249 -5.59 8.33 -27.48
CA ALA A 249 -6.08 8.71 -26.17
C ALA A 249 -5.09 9.64 -25.45
N ILE A 250 -3.78 9.38 -25.56
CA ILE A 250 -2.73 10.20 -24.93
C ILE A 250 -2.55 11.55 -25.62
N THR A 251 -2.59 11.59 -26.95
CA THR A 251 -2.13 12.73 -27.76
C THR A 251 -3.27 13.58 -28.34
N GLY A 252 -4.51 13.10 -28.24
CA GLY A 252 -5.66 13.67 -28.94
C GLY A 252 -5.51 13.66 -30.48
N GLY A 253 -4.61 12.83 -31.01
CA GLY A 253 -4.28 12.81 -32.44
C GLY A 253 -3.49 14.03 -32.92
N ASN A 254 -2.89 14.82 -32.02
CA ASN A 254 -2.01 15.92 -32.41
C ASN A 254 -0.69 15.36 -32.99
N PRO A 255 -0.38 15.58 -34.29
CA PRO A 255 0.81 15.02 -34.93
C PRO A 255 2.12 15.32 -34.19
N LEU A 256 2.26 16.51 -33.60
CA LEU A 256 3.45 16.88 -32.83
C LEU A 256 3.62 15.99 -31.58
N LEU A 257 2.52 15.74 -30.86
CA LEU A 257 2.53 14.91 -29.66
C LEU A 257 2.71 13.43 -30.01
N VAL A 258 2.05 12.94 -31.08
CA VAL A 258 2.24 11.59 -31.62
C VAL A 258 3.70 11.37 -32.01
N HIS A 259 4.27 12.28 -32.80
CA HIS A 259 5.67 12.18 -33.21
C HIS A 259 6.62 12.16 -32.01
N SER A 260 6.38 13.00 -31.01
CA SER A 260 7.23 13.09 -29.82
C SER A 260 7.14 11.81 -28.99
N LEU A 261 5.94 11.24 -28.82
CA LEU A 261 5.73 9.95 -28.15
C LEU A 261 6.46 8.81 -28.88
N LEU A 262 6.32 8.72 -30.21
CA LEU A 262 7.02 7.72 -31.01
C LEU A 262 8.55 7.89 -30.96
N THR A 263 9.02 9.14 -30.91
CA THR A 263 10.46 9.45 -30.77
C THR A 263 11.00 8.96 -29.43
N VAL A 264 10.26 9.14 -28.33
CA VAL A 264 10.65 8.62 -27.01
C VAL A 264 10.77 7.10 -27.01
N LEU A 265 9.79 6.40 -27.59
CA LEU A 265 9.83 4.94 -27.71
C LEU A 265 11.01 4.46 -28.57
N TRP A 266 11.25 5.12 -29.70
CA TRP A 266 12.34 4.78 -30.61
C TRP A 266 13.72 4.97 -29.97
N LEU A 267 13.96 6.12 -29.33
CA LEU A 267 15.22 6.40 -28.62
C LEU A 267 15.43 5.45 -27.43
N GLY A 268 14.34 4.99 -26.79
CA GLY A 268 14.37 3.98 -25.73
C GLY A 268 14.57 2.54 -26.22
N GLY A 269 14.65 2.31 -27.53
CA GLY A 269 14.73 0.96 -28.12
C GLY A 269 13.49 0.12 -27.85
N ARG A 270 12.33 0.76 -27.61
CA ARG A 270 11.06 0.11 -27.29
C ARG A 270 10.21 -0.08 -28.53
N MET A 271 9.40 -1.13 -28.51
CA MET A 271 8.45 -1.40 -29.57
C MET A 271 7.17 -0.56 -29.34
N PRO A 272 6.45 -0.17 -30.40
CA PRO A 272 5.19 0.56 -30.29
C PRO A 272 4.07 -0.40 -29.85
N THR A 273 4.09 -0.83 -28.58
CA THR A 273 3.08 -1.69 -27.96
C THR A 273 2.40 -1.00 -26.78
N VAL A 274 1.20 -1.43 -26.40
CA VAL A 274 0.47 -0.86 -25.25
C VAL A 274 1.26 -1.05 -23.95
N ASP A 275 1.92 -2.19 -23.79
CA ASP A 275 2.73 -2.53 -22.60
C ASP A 275 3.97 -1.65 -22.44
N ASP A 276 4.46 -1.06 -23.53
CA ASP A 276 5.61 -0.16 -23.53
C ASP A 276 5.23 1.32 -23.34
N LEU A 277 3.95 1.71 -23.37
CA LEU A 277 3.52 3.09 -23.10
C LEU A 277 3.88 3.60 -21.68
N PRO A 278 3.80 2.78 -20.61
CA PRO A 278 4.29 3.17 -19.28
C PRO A 278 5.80 3.48 -19.24
N TYR A 279 6.59 3.06 -20.24
CA TYR A 279 7.98 3.48 -20.34
C TYR A 279 8.10 5.01 -20.52
N VAL A 280 7.18 5.61 -21.28
CA VAL A 280 7.14 7.06 -21.53
C VAL A 280 6.85 7.81 -20.23
N THR A 281 5.99 7.28 -19.35
CA THR A 281 5.72 7.84 -18.03
C THR A 281 6.89 7.72 -17.06
N ALA A 282 7.66 6.63 -17.14
CA ALA A 282 8.70 6.33 -16.16
C ALA A 282 10.06 7.00 -16.46
N HIS A 283 10.26 7.52 -17.66
CA HIS A 283 11.56 8.03 -18.13
C HIS A 283 11.54 9.51 -18.54
N ASP A 284 10.56 10.29 -18.06
CA ASP A 284 10.46 11.76 -18.20
C ASP A 284 10.92 12.27 -19.57
N GLY A 285 10.40 11.67 -20.65
CA GLY A 285 10.95 11.86 -22.00
C GLY A 285 11.07 13.35 -22.35
N PRO A 286 12.27 13.94 -22.39
CA PRO A 286 12.44 15.39 -22.52
C PRO A 286 11.82 15.93 -23.82
N PHE A 287 11.74 15.07 -24.85
CA PHE A 287 11.06 15.36 -26.10
C PHE A 287 9.54 15.49 -25.98
N PHE A 288 8.88 14.63 -25.18
CA PHE A 288 7.44 14.74 -24.94
C PHE A 288 7.13 15.95 -24.06
N HIS A 289 7.95 16.20 -23.04
CA HIS A 289 7.84 17.39 -22.18
C HIS A 289 7.99 18.69 -22.98
N GLU A 290 9.01 18.76 -23.84
CA GLU A 290 9.24 19.92 -24.70
C GLU A 290 8.10 20.10 -25.71
N ALA A 291 7.54 19.02 -26.27
CA ALA A 291 6.40 19.11 -27.18
C ALA A 291 5.15 19.66 -26.48
N VAL A 292 4.83 19.18 -25.27
CA VAL A 292 3.71 19.70 -24.46
C VAL A 292 3.95 21.16 -24.09
N ARG A 293 5.16 21.52 -23.61
CA ARG A 293 5.56 22.90 -23.32
C ARG A 293 5.41 23.80 -24.54
N SER A 294 5.88 23.35 -25.70
CA SER A 294 5.80 24.06 -26.97
C SER A 294 4.35 24.34 -27.40
N VAL A 295 3.43 23.40 -27.13
CA VAL A 295 1.99 23.60 -27.34
C VAL A 295 1.42 24.60 -26.34
N LEU A 296 1.78 24.50 -25.06
CA LEU A 296 1.30 25.36 -23.96
C LEU A 296 1.78 26.81 -24.07
N GLN A 297 3.08 27.05 -24.33
CA GLN A 297 3.67 28.39 -24.49
C GLN A 297 3.01 29.21 -25.62
N ARG A 298 2.38 28.53 -26.57
CA ARG A 298 1.70 29.14 -27.72
C ARG A 298 0.19 29.28 -27.51
N GLN A 299 -0.33 28.93 -26.33
CA GLN A 299 -1.73 29.16 -25.97
C GLN A 299 -1.92 30.57 -25.38
N PRO A 300 -3.15 31.13 -25.46
CA PRO A 300 -3.50 32.33 -24.70
C PRO A 300 -3.27 32.15 -23.19
N GLU A 301 -2.98 33.24 -22.49
CA GLU A 301 -2.75 33.23 -21.04
C GLU A 301 -3.92 32.58 -20.26
N SER A 302 -5.15 32.78 -20.71
CA SER A 302 -6.34 32.13 -20.13
C SER A 302 -6.34 30.60 -20.25
N ALA A 303 -5.84 30.05 -21.36
CA ALA A 303 -5.71 28.60 -21.52
C ALA A 303 -4.59 28.03 -20.66
N THR A 304 -3.46 28.74 -20.54
CA THR A 304 -2.37 28.35 -19.63
C THR A 304 -2.81 28.41 -18.16
N ALA A 305 -3.56 29.44 -17.76
CA ALA A 305 -4.12 29.56 -16.41
C ALA A 305 -5.11 28.43 -16.10
N ALA A 306 -6.02 28.10 -17.03
CA ALA A 306 -6.96 26.99 -16.88
C ALA A 306 -6.25 25.63 -16.79
N ALA A 307 -5.22 25.39 -17.61
CA ALA A 307 -4.41 24.17 -17.55
C ALA A 307 -3.69 24.02 -16.20
N ARG A 308 -3.12 25.10 -15.66
CA ARG A 308 -2.47 25.12 -14.33
C ARG A 308 -3.47 24.84 -13.22
N ALA A 309 -4.66 25.44 -13.27
CA ALA A 309 -5.72 25.18 -12.29
C ALA A 309 -6.17 23.72 -12.30
N LEU A 310 -6.39 23.13 -13.49
CA LEU A 310 -6.72 21.71 -13.63
C LEU A 310 -5.59 20.81 -13.13
N ALA A 311 -4.33 21.17 -13.40
CA ALA A 311 -3.17 20.41 -12.91
C ALA A 311 -3.10 20.39 -11.38
N VAL A 312 -3.45 21.49 -10.71
CA VAL A 312 -3.46 21.57 -9.25
C VAL A 312 -4.65 20.82 -8.64
N LEU A 313 -5.85 20.99 -9.19
CA LEU A 313 -7.08 20.36 -8.68
C LEU A 313 -7.17 18.86 -8.98
N GLY A 314 -6.57 18.41 -10.08
CA GLY A 314 -6.66 17.04 -10.56
C GLY A 314 -7.83 16.82 -11.53
N ASP A 315 -7.85 15.62 -12.11
CA ASP A 315 -8.82 15.22 -13.11
C ASP A 315 -10.25 15.17 -12.53
N GLY A 316 -11.23 15.57 -13.33
CA GLY A 316 -12.65 15.59 -12.93
C GLY A 316 -13.02 16.75 -12.00
N ALA A 317 -12.16 17.77 -11.86
CA ALA A 317 -12.45 18.94 -11.06
C ALA A 317 -13.71 19.68 -11.55
N LEU A 318 -14.50 20.20 -10.60
CA LEU A 318 -15.69 21.01 -10.91
C LEU A 318 -15.29 22.25 -11.71
N THR A 319 -15.98 22.48 -12.83
CA THR A 319 -15.68 23.59 -13.76
C THR A 319 -15.65 24.95 -13.06
N GLU A 320 -16.56 25.22 -12.14
CA GLU A 320 -16.62 26.47 -11.36
C GLU A 320 -15.38 26.66 -10.46
N VAL A 321 -14.94 25.59 -9.78
CA VAL A 321 -13.76 25.62 -8.89
C VAL A 321 -12.49 25.83 -9.71
N CYS A 322 -12.40 25.18 -10.86
CA CYS A 322 -11.28 25.32 -11.79
C CYS A 322 -11.21 26.74 -12.38
N ALA A 323 -12.33 27.30 -12.82
CA ALA A 323 -12.41 28.68 -13.34
C ALA A 323 -11.97 29.71 -12.28
N ARG A 324 -12.47 29.57 -11.04
CA ARG A 324 -12.09 30.45 -9.92
C ARG A 324 -10.61 30.35 -9.56
N LEU A 325 -10.04 29.15 -9.54
CA LEU A 325 -8.61 28.94 -9.30
C LEU A 325 -7.75 29.54 -10.43
N ALA A 326 -8.22 29.48 -11.67
CA ALA A 326 -7.57 30.10 -12.83
C ALA A 326 -7.73 31.64 -12.87
N GLY A 327 -8.59 32.23 -12.03
CA GLY A 327 -8.91 33.66 -12.05
C GLY A 327 -9.75 34.09 -13.26
N LEU A 328 -10.55 33.18 -13.83
CA LEU A 328 -11.35 33.39 -15.04
C LEU A 328 -12.85 33.36 -14.73
N ASP A 329 -13.64 34.07 -15.53
CA ASP A 329 -15.09 33.84 -15.59
C ASP A 329 -15.41 32.53 -16.34
N ASP A 330 -16.62 31.99 -16.13
CA ASP A 330 -17.03 30.70 -16.69
C ASP A 330 -16.96 30.64 -18.23
N ALA A 331 -17.33 31.73 -18.92
CA ALA A 331 -17.34 31.76 -20.38
C ALA A 331 -15.91 31.77 -20.94
N THR A 332 -15.02 32.53 -20.32
CA THR A 332 -13.59 32.55 -20.66
C THR A 332 -12.93 31.20 -20.35
N HIS A 333 -13.24 30.59 -19.21
CA HIS A 333 -12.73 29.27 -18.83
C HIS A 333 -13.17 28.17 -19.81
N ILE A 334 -14.46 28.11 -20.19
CA ILE A 334 -14.94 27.14 -21.17
C ILE A 334 -14.25 27.33 -22.53
N THR A 335 -14.04 28.59 -22.95
CA THR A 335 -13.33 28.90 -24.19
C THR A 335 -11.87 28.43 -24.13
N ALA A 336 -11.21 28.65 -23.00
CA ALA A 336 -9.86 28.18 -22.72
C ALA A 336 -9.77 26.63 -22.75
N MET A 337 -10.68 25.92 -22.09
CA MET A 337 -10.69 24.45 -22.08
C MET A 337 -10.97 23.85 -23.47
N ARG A 338 -11.85 24.46 -24.26
CA ARG A 338 -12.05 24.08 -25.67
C ARG A 338 -10.80 24.27 -26.52
N ALA A 339 -10.03 25.32 -26.27
CA ALA A 339 -8.74 25.52 -26.93
C ALA A 339 -7.73 24.44 -26.52
N LEU A 340 -7.64 24.07 -25.24
CA LEU A 340 -6.78 22.97 -24.80
C LEU A 340 -7.21 21.62 -25.42
N ARG A 341 -8.52 21.37 -25.52
CA ARG A 341 -9.09 20.17 -26.14
C ARG A 341 -8.74 20.08 -27.63
N SER A 342 -8.85 21.18 -28.37
CA SER A 342 -8.52 21.19 -29.80
C SER A 342 -7.02 20.97 -30.08
N ASN A 343 -6.16 21.21 -29.09
CA ASN A 343 -4.73 20.90 -29.15
C ASN A 343 -4.39 19.48 -28.63
N GLY A 344 -5.39 18.70 -28.20
CA GLY A 344 -5.21 17.32 -27.73
C GLY A 344 -4.71 17.19 -26.29
N LEU A 345 -4.84 18.23 -25.47
CA LEU A 345 -4.31 18.23 -24.10
C LEU A 345 -5.31 17.71 -23.05
N VAL A 346 -6.61 17.98 -23.26
CA VAL A 346 -7.68 17.67 -22.29
C VAL A 346 -8.90 17.08 -22.99
N SER A 347 -9.71 16.35 -22.22
CA SER A 347 -11.01 15.81 -22.61
C SER A 347 -12.11 16.26 -21.65
N GLU A 348 -13.36 16.25 -22.14
CA GLU A 348 -14.55 16.47 -21.32
C GLU A 348 -14.95 15.16 -20.63
N VAL A 349 -15.32 15.25 -19.36
CA VAL A 349 -15.80 14.13 -18.53
C VAL A 349 -17.20 14.49 -18.00
N ASP A 350 -18.02 13.48 -17.74
CA ASP A 350 -19.38 13.60 -17.21
C ASP A 350 -20.29 14.55 -18.02
N ASP A 351 -20.38 14.31 -19.34
CA ASP A 351 -21.21 15.10 -20.27
C ASP A 351 -20.92 16.61 -20.25
N GLY A 352 -19.64 16.97 -20.09
CA GLY A 352 -19.17 18.36 -20.12
C GLY A 352 -19.23 19.09 -18.77
N ARG A 353 -19.44 18.38 -17.66
CA ARG A 353 -19.42 18.95 -16.30
C ARG A 353 -18.01 19.06 -15.71
N GLY A 354 -17.08 18.23 -16.19
CA GLY A 354 -15.69 18.21 -15.76
C GLY A 354 -14.72 18.10 -16.92
N TRP A 355 -13.44 18.31 -16.61
CA TRP A 355 -12.34 18.17 -17.55
C TRP A 355 -11.27 17.28 -16.96
N SER A 356 -10.54 16.58 -17.82
CA SER A 356 -9.40 15.75 -17.41
C SER A 356 -8.29 15.88 -18.44
N PHE A 357 -7.05 15.68 -18.00
CA PHE A 357 -5.96 15.54 -18.97
C PHE A 357 -6.16 14.24 -19.74
N ASN A 358 -5.85 14.29 -21.04
CA ASN A 358 -5.81 13.09 -21.87
C ASN A 358 -4.80 12.08 -21.33
N HIS A 359 -3.76 12.56 -20.63
CA HIS A 359 -2.76 11.72 -20.00
C HIS A 359 -2.05 12.40 -18.83
N GLY A 360 -1.64 11.63 -17.82
CA GLY A 360 -0.97 12.12 -16.60
C GLY A 360 0.34 12.87 -16.87
N LEU A 361 1.09 12.50 -17.91
CA LEU A 361 2.32 13.21 -18.31
C LEU A 361 2.08 14.69 -18.62
N ILE A 362 0.92 15.03 -19.18
CA ILE A 362 0.59 16.42 -19.52
C ILE A 362 0.49 17.24 -18.23
N ARG A 363 -0.15 16.67 -17.20
CA ARG A 363 -0.23 17.25 -15.86
C ARG A 363 1.16 17.41 -15.25
N GLU A 364 2.01 16.40 -15.34
CA GLU A 364 3.37 16.43 -14.80
C GLU A 364 4.22 17.54 -15.42
N VAL A 365 4.14 17.73 -16.74
CA VAL A 365 4.81 18.85 -17.42
C VAL A 365 4.37 20.20 -16.86
N ILE A 366 3.06 20.39 -16.67
CA ILE A 366 2.50 21.64 -16.16
C ILE A 366 2.92 21.87 -14.69
N VAL A 367 2.88 20.83 -13.86
CA VAL A 367 3.30 20.91 -12.45
C VAL A 367 4.80 21.19 -12.34
N ALA A 368 5.63 20.58 -13.19
CA ALA A 368 7.08 20.78 -13.22
C ALA A 368 7.50 22.20 -13.64
N GLU A 369 6.65 22.93 -14.37
CA GLU A 369 6.90 24.34 -14.73
C GLU A 369 6.56 25.32 -13.59
N LEU A 370 5.80 24.89 -12.58
CA LEU A 370 5.44 25.75 -11.45
C LEU A 370 6.56 25.73 -10.39
N PRO A 371 7.10 26.91 -9.99
CA PRO A 371 7.99 26.99 -8.84
C PRO A 371 7.33 26.38 -7.59
N PRO A 372 8.07 25.67 -6.72
CA PRO A 372 7.50 25.01 -5.54
C PRO A 372 6.67 25.92 -4.63
N GLU A 373 7.05 27.20 -4.51
CA GLU A 373 6.30 28.19 -3.75
C GLU A 373 4.95 28.56 -4.40
N GLU A 374 4.92 28.69 -5.73
CA GLU A 374 3.68 28.96 -6.47
C GLU A 374 2.75 27.76 -6.45
N LEU A 375 3.30 26.55 -6.62
CA LEU A 375 2.56 25.31 -6.50
C LEU A 375 1.94 25.17 -5.11
N GLY A 376 2.69 25.45 -4.04
CA GLY A 376 2.18 25.45 -2.68
C GLY A 376 1.06 26.49 -2.46
N LYS A 377 1.19 27.71 -3.02
CA LYS A 377 0.12 28.73 -2.98
C LYS A 377 -1.13 28.27 -3.73
N ALA A 378 -0.96 27.65 -4.89
CA ALA A 378 -2.06 27.15 -5.70
C ALA A 378 -2.80 26.01 -4.99
N HIS A 379 -2.09 25.05 -4.38
CA HIS A 379 -2.69 24.00 -3.57
C HIS A 379 -3.45 24.56 -2.36
N ARG A 380 -2.91 25.58 -1.69
CA ARG A 380 -3.62 26.27 -0.59
C ARG A 380 -4.89 26.96 -1.08
N HIS A 381 -4.85 27.64 -2.22
CA HIS A 381 -6.03 28.30 -2.80
C HIS A 381 -7.08 27.28 -3.25
N ALA A 382 -6.66 26.18 -3.89
CA ALA A 382 -7.50 25.06 -4.27
C ALA A 382 -8.22 24.45 -3.05
N ALA A 383 -7.50 24.20 -1.95
CA ALA A 383 -8.08 23.72 -0.71
C ALA A 383 -9.17 24.66 -0.19
N ARG A 384 -8.94 25.98 -0.24
CA ARG A 384 -9.94 26.97 0.18
C ARG A 384 -11.19 26.95 -0.69
N LEU A 385 -11.03 26.91 -2.01
CA LEU A 385 -12.16 26.87 -2.95
C LEU A 385 -12.97 25.58 -2.83
N LEU A 386 -12.31 24.44 -2.64
CA LEU A 386 -12.98 23.15 -2.40
C LEU A 386 -13.77 23.16 -1.09
N LEU A 387 -13.23 23.76 -0.04
CA LEU A 387 -13.97 23.93 1.22
C LEU A 387 -15.22 24.80 1.02
N ASP A 388 -15.08 25.94 0.34
CA ASP A 388 -16.22 26.84 0.05
C ASP A 388 -17.28 26.16 -0.84
N ALA A 389 -16.88 25.19 -1.67
CA ALA A 389 -17.77 24.38 -2.50
C ALA A 389 -18.38 23.16 -1.76
N GLY A 390 -18.08 22.96 -0.47
CA GLY A 390 -18.62 21.86 0.33
C GLY A 390 -18.00 20.48 0.04
N ALA A 391 -16.76 20.44 -0.46
CA ALA A 391 -16.03 19.19 -0.66
C ALA A 391 -15.76 18.46 0.65
N ARG A 392 -15.47 17.16 0.57
CA ARG A 392 -15.13 16.34 1.75
C ARG A 392 -13.80 16.81 2.35
N ALA A 393 -13.69 16.74 3.69
CA ALA A 393 -12.46 17.11 4.40
C ALA A 393 -11.22 16.39 3.87
N GLU A 394 -11.33 15.12 3.48
CA GLU A 394 -10.25 14.33 2.87
C GLU A 394 -9.72 14.93 1.56
N GLN A 395 -10.60 15.46 0.71
CA GLN A 395 -10.20 16.07 -0.57
C GLN A 395 -9.46 17.40 -0.32
N VAL A 396 -9.99 18.22 0.58
CA VAL A 396 -9.36 19.48 0.98
C VAL A 396 -8.00 19.23 1.65
N ALA A 397 -7.93 18.26 2.55
CA ALA A 397 -6.71 17.86 3.25
C ALA A 397 -5.62 17.37 2.29
N GLY A 398 -5.99 16.64 1.23
CA GLY A 398 -5.06 16.21 0.19
C GLY A 398 -4.28 17.36 -0.45
N HIS A 399 -4.94 18.49 -0.74
CA HIS A 399 -4.23 19.68 -1.24
C HIS A 399 -3.40 20.38 -0.16
N LEU A 400 -3.85 20.40 1.10
CA LEU A 400 -3.08 21.00 2.19
C LEU A 400 -1.76 20.26 2.42
N LEU A 401 -1.73 18.92 2.32
CA LEU A 401 -0.51 18.11 2.43
C LEU A 401 0.51 18.38 1.32
N MET A 402 0.08 18.88 0.16
CA MET A 402 0.99 19.25 -0.94
C MET A 402 1.73 20.58 -0.68
N THR A 403 1.42 21.29 0.40
CA THR A 403 2.11 22.53 0.77
C THR A 403 3.36 22.20 1.57
N THR A 404 4.47 22.91 1.29
CA THR A 404 5.78 22.63 1.93
C THR A 404 5.89 23.16 3.36
N ARG A 405 4.92 23.97 3.83
CA ARG A 405 4.95 24.55 5.17
C ARG A 405 3.71 24.12 5.94
N PRO A 406 3.83 23.87 7.25
CA PRO A 406 2.70 23.65 8.12
C PRO A 406 1.66 24.77 8.00
N VAL A 407 0.39 24.39 8.12
CA VAL A 407 -0.73 25.34 8.04
C VAL A 407 -1.06 25.88 9.43
N THR A 408 -1.18 27.19 9.53
CA THR A 408 -1.50 27.90 10.78
C THR A 408 -2.91 28.48 10.80
N GLU A 409 -3.63 28.42 9.68
CA GLU A 409 -4.94 29.03 9.51
C GLU A 409 -6.02 28.15 10.17
N ASN A 410 -6.87 28.74 11.03
CA ASN A 410 -7.86 28.01 11.84
C ASN A 410 -8.78 27.10 11.01
N TRP A 411 -9.19 27.54 9.80
CA TRP A 411 -10.03 26.74 8.91
C TRP A 411 -9.28 25.49 8.39
N ALA A 412 -8.01 25.61 8.04
CA ALA A 412 -7.19 24.53 7.50
C ALA A 412 -6.87 23.50 8.58
N VAL A 413 -6.52 23.96 9.79
CA VAL A 413 -6.32 23.10 10.96
C VAL A 413 -7.60 22.32 11.29
N THR A 414 -8.76 22.96 11.21
CA THR A 414 -10.05 22.29 11.45
C THR A 414 -10.30 21.15 10.48
N VAL A 415 -10.06 21.39 9.18
CA VAL A 415 -10.24 20.39 8.13
C VAL A 415 -9.27 19.23 8.29
N LEU A 416 -7.98 19.50 8.54
CA LEU A 416 -6.97 18.44 8.74
C LEU A 416 -7.30 17.56 9.94
N ARG A 417 -7.80 18.14 11.04
CA ARG A 417 -8.25 17.38 12.21
C ARG A 417 -9.48 16.53 11.92
N GLU A 418 -10.43 17.03 11.16
CA GLU A 418 -11.60 16.26 10.73
C GLU A 418 -11.18 15.07 9.85
N ALA A 419 -10.34 15.32 8.84
CA ALA A 419 -9.78 14.27 8.00
C ALA A 419 -8.95 13.25 8.81
N ALA A 420 -8.19 13.70 9.80
CA ALA A 420 -7.41 12.82 10.67
C ALA A 420 -8.29 11.94 11.57
N ARG A 421 -9.44 12.45 12.05
CA ARG A 421 -10.43 11.66 12.79
C ARG A 421 -11.07 10.60 11.90
N GLU A 422 -11.42 10.95 10.66
CA GLU A 422 -11.95 10.00 9.68
C GLU A 422 -10.92 8.92 9.32
N ALA A 423 -9.66 9.30 9.08
CA ALA A 423 -8.55 8.38 8.84
C ALA A 423 -8.33 7.44 10.04
N SER A 424 -8.37 7.97 11.26
CA SER A 424 -8.27 7.17 12.49
C SER A 424 -9.42 6.18 12.62
N PHE A 425 -10.65 6.61 12.31
CA PHE A 425 -11.84 5.74 12.35
C PHE A 425 -11.77 4.61 11.31
N ARG A 426 -11.18 4.86 10.13
CA ARG A 426 -10.97 3.86 9.07
C ARG A 426 -9.74 2.96 9.30
N GLY A 427 -9.00 3.14 10.40
CA GLY A 427 -7.82 2.33 10.71
C GLY A 427 -6.56 2.73 9.93
N ALA A 428 -6.44 4.00 9.52
CA ALA A 428 -5.26 4.56 8.84
C ALA A 428 -4.48 5.54 9.76
N PRO A 429 -3.87 5.06 10.86
CA PRO A 429 -3.22 5.95 11.83
C PRO A 429 -2.00 6.68 11.25
N ALA A 430 -1.29 6.11 10.26
CA ALA A 430 -0.16 6.76 9.62
C ALA A 430 -0.59 8.05 8.87
N LEU A 431 -1.71 7.98 8.14
CA LEU A 431 -2.28 9.16 7.47
C LEU A 431 -2.78 10.19 8.49
N ALA A 432 -3.43 9.75 9.57
CA ALA A 432 -3.86 10.65 10.64
C ALA A 432 -2.67 11.39 11.27
N VAL A 433 -1.54 10.70 11.48
CA VAL A 433 -0.29 11.30 11.97
C VAL A 433 0.26 12.33 10.99
N GLU A 434 0.31 12.02 9.69
CA GLU A 434 0.77 12.95 8.65
C GLU A 434 -0.07 14.23 8.62
N LEU A 435 -1.41 14.08 8.59
CA LEU A 435 -2.36 15.19 8.62
C LEU A 435 -2.19 16.09 9.86
N LEU A 436 -2.04 15.49 11.04
CA LEU A 436 -1.92 16.23 12.31
C LEU A 436 -0.55 16.87 12.49
N ARG A 437 0.52 16.25 11.96
CA ARG A 437 1.86 16.86 11.93
C ARG A 437 1.88 18.10 11.05
N HIS A 438 1.11 18.12 9.96
CA HIS A 438 1.00 19.29 9.09
C HIS A 438 0.32 20.51 9.76
N CYS A 439 -0.29 20.32 10.92
CA CYS A 439 -0.81 21.40 11.78
C CYS A 439 0.22 21.97 12.77
N LEU A 440 1.43 21.41 12.84
CA LEU A 440 2.47 21.77 13.80
C LEU A 440 3.72 22.30 13.08
N PRO A 441 4.40 23.33 13.60
CA PRO A 441 5.68 23.78 13.06
C PRO A 441 6.73 22.65 13.06
N GLU A 442 7.59 22.60 12.04
CA GLU A 442 8.51 21.47 11.75
C GLU A 442 9.64 21.24 12.77
N ASP A 443 9.79 22.10 13.78
CA ASP A 443 10.85 21.90 14.77
C ASP A 443 10.40 20.91 15.85
N GLY A 444 10.95 19.70 15.80
CA GLY A 444 10.84 18.65 16.82
C GLY A 444 11.41 19.00 18.20
N GLN A 445 11.50 20.29 18.53
CA GLN A 445 11.66 20.80 19.89
C GLN A 445 10.26 21.02 20.46
N THR A 446 10.06 20.74 21.76
CA THR A 446 8.87 21.19 22.47
C THR A 446 8.64 22.66 22.13
N PRO A 447 7.53 23.03 21.45
CA PRO A 447 7.30 24.41 21.06
C PRO A 447 7.33 25.28 22.32
N GLU A 448 8.14 26.33 22.31
CA GLU A 448 8.10 27.36 23.34
C GLU A 448 6.65 27.88 23.46
N GLU A 449 6.24 28.38 24.63
CA GLU A 449 4.84 28.75 24.91
C GLU A 449 4.19 29.70 23.87
N GLY A 450 5.00 30.40 23.05
CA GLY A 450 4.58 31.27 21.95
C GLY A 450 4.51 30.65 20.54
N GLN A 451 4.90 29.38 20.33
CA GLN A 451 4.91 28.69 19.03
C GLN A 451 3.90 27.53 18.93
N LEU A 452 3.19 27.24 20.02
CA LEU A 452 2.10 26.26 20.03
C LEU A 452 0.93 26.74 19.16
N PRO A 453 0.21 25.84 18.46
CA PRO A 453 -1.07 26.18 17.85
C PRO A 453 -2.00 26.83 18.90
N GLU A 454 -2.85 27.78 18.49
CA GLU A 454 -3.88 28.35 19.37
C GLU A 454 -4.72 27.24 20.03
N ASP A 455 -4.98 26.15 19.29
CA ASP A 455 -5.65 24.96 19.79
C ASP A 455 -4.67 23.83 20.15
N LYS A 456 -4.27 23.81 21.42
CA LYS A 456 -3.36 22.80 22.00
C LYS A 456 -3.93 21.37 22.01
N SER A 457 -5.20 21.17 21.65
CA SER A 457 -5.79 19.84 21.52
C SER A 457 -5.24 19.04 20.33
N VAL A 458 -4.61 19.69 19.35
CA VAL A 458 -3.91 19.01 18.23
C VAL A 458 -2.79 18.10 18.73
N LEU A 459 -2.02 18.51 19.74
CA LEU A 459 -0.96 17.68 20.33
C LEU A 459 -1.51 16.40 20.95
N MET A 460 -2.68 16.48 21.59
CA MET A 460 -3.35 15.30 22.14
C MET A 460 -3.82 14.38 21.01
N GLU A 461 -4.48 14.91 19.98
CA GLU A 461 -4.93 14.12 18.83
C GLU A 461 -3.76 13.43 18.11
N LEU A 462 -2.66 14.16 17.89
CA LEU A 462 -1.45 13.62 17.28
C LEU A 462 -0.84 12.51 18.16
N GLY A 463 -0.65 12.78 19.45
CA GLY A 463 -0.09 11.80 20.37
C GLY A 463 -0.94 10.53 20.48
N LEU A 464 -2.27 10.65 20.39
CA LEU A 464 -3.17 9.49 20.35
C LEU A 464 -3.04 8.70 19.04
N ALA A 465 -2.93 9.36 17.89
CA ALA A 465 -2.76 8.70 16.59
C ALA A 465 -1.38 8.01 16.50
N GLU A 466 -0.32 8.66 17.01
CA GLU A 466 1.04 8.13 17.03
C GLU A 466 1.17 6.89 17.92
N ALA A 467 0.27 6.68 18.89
CA ALA A 467 0.35 5.52 19.78
C ALA A 467 0.43 4.20 19.01
N ALA A 468 -0.21 4.09 17.83
CA ALA A 468 -0.14 2.89 16.99
C ALA A 468 1.12 2.80 16.11
N VAL A 469 1.75 3.94 15.77
CA VAL A 469 2.82 4.05 14.75
C VAL A 469 4.19 4.25 15.38
N ASP A 470 4.30 5.21 16.30
CA ASP A 470 5.52 5.62 17.00
C ASP A 470 5.21 5.89 18.49
N PRO A 471 5.38 4.87 19.36
CA PRO A 471 5.14 5.02 20.79
C PRO A 471 6.01 6.09 21.46
N GLN A 472 7.21 6.35 20.94
CA GLN A 472 8.12 7.32 21.54
C GLN A 472 7.70 8.76 21.19
N ALA A 473 7.30 9.03 19.95
CA ALA A 473 6.68 10.30 19.57
C ALA A 473 5.36 10.53 20.33
N SER A 474 4.53 9.49 20.42
CA SER A 474 3.28 9.51 21.20
C SER A 474 3.50 9.94 22.64
N VAL A 475 4.48 9.34 23.35
CA VAL A 475 4.82 9.72 24.73
C VAL A 475 5.21 11.20 24.81
N ARG A 476 6.07 11.70 23.91
CA ARG A 476 6.51 13.11 23.90
C ARG A 476 5.33 14.07 23.73
N HIS A 477 4.49 13.86 22.73
CA HIS A 477 3.36 14.76 22.44
C HIS A 477 2.26 14.68 23.50
N LEU A 478 1.94 13.49 24.03
CA LEU A 478 0.95 13.33 25.11
C LEU A 478 1.45 13.93 26.43
N GLN A 479 2.75 13.86 26.72
CA GLN A 479 3.35 14.56 27.88
C GLN A 479 3.19 16.07 27.74
N ALA A 480 3.49 16.63 26.57
CA ALA A 480 3.31 18.07 26.30
C ALA A 480 1.83 18.49 26.43
N ALA A 481 0.90 17.66 25.96
CA ALA A 481 -0.54 17.94 26.04
C ALA A 481 -1.10 17.90 27.49
N LEU A 482 -0.44 17.19 28.42
CA LEU A 482 -0.92 17.01 29.80
C LEU A 482 -1.11 18.33 30.56
N ALA A 483 -0.31 19.35 30.24
CA ALA A 483 -0.38 20.68 30.87
C ALA A 483 -1.70 21.42 30.58
N TYR A 484 -2.34 21.12 29.45
CA TYR A 484 -3.44 21.91 28.90
C TYR A 484 -4.80 21.19 28.96
N VAL A 485 -4.83 19.86 28.90
CA VAL A 485 -6.07 19.07 28.89
C VAL A 485 -6.64 18.89 30.30
N ARG A 486 -7.78 19.53 30.57
CA ARG A 486 -8.49 19.48 31.88
C ARG A 486 -9.81 18.71 31.85
N GLU A 487 -10.44 18.55 30.69
CA GLU A 487 -11.75 17.88 30.58
C GLU A 487 -11.63 16.39 30.96
N PRO A 488 -12.48 15.84 31.87
CA PRO A 488 -12.29 14.49 32.41
C PRO A 488 -12.19 13.36 31.38
N PRO A 489 -13.06 13.25 30.36
CA PRO A 489 -12.97 12.17 29.36
C PRO A 489 -11.72 12.28 28.49
N GLN A 490 -11.31 13.50 28.13
CA GLN A 490 -10.09 13.73 27.36
C GLN A 490 -8.84 13.43 28.19
N ARG A 491 -8.82 13.89 29.44
CA ARG A 491 -7.74 13.65 30.39
C ARG A 491 -7.55 12.16 30.67
N PHE A 492 -8.64 11.40 30.81
CA PHE A 492 -8.57 9.94 30.91
C PHE A 492 -7.92 9.30 29.68
N ARG A 493 -8.39 9.66 28.46
CA ARG A 493 -7.82 9.12 27.21
C ARG A 493 -6.33 9.42 27.07
N LEU A 494 -5.93 10.66 27.37
CA LEU A 494 -4.53 11.10 27.36
C LEU A 494 -3.70 10.29 28.36
N LEU A 495 -4.11 10.22 29.63
CA LEU A 495 -3.36 9.50 30.67
C LEU A 495 -3.27 8.01 30.38
N SER A 496 -4.36 7.39 29.91
CA SER A 496 -4.38 5.97 29.59
C SER A 496 -3.50 5.62 28.38
N SER A 497 -3.52 6.46 27.34
CA SER A 497 -2.64 6.27 26.17
C SER A 497 -1.17 6.53 26.51
N LEU A 498 -0.88 7.61 27.26
CA LEU A 498 0.47 7.95 27.70
C LEU A 498 1.07 6.84 28.58
N ALA A 499 0.34 6.33 29.56
CA ALA A 499 0.81 5.23 30.40
C ALA A 499 1.07 3.95 29.57
N SER A 500 0.20 3.64 28.60
CA SER A 500 0.42 2.51 27.67
C SER A 500 1.68 2.70 26.82
N GLY A 501 1.90 3.92 26.31
CA GLY A 501 3.10 4.29 25.55
C GLY A 501 4.37 4.13 26.37
N LEU A 502 4.37 4.65 27.61
CA LEU A 502 5.49 4.51 28.56
C LEU A 502 5.85 3.04 28.82
N VAL A 503 4.86 2.17 29.08
CA VAL A 503 5.08 0.73 29.28
C VAL A 503 5.70 0.08 28.03
N ARG A 504 5.19 0.41 26.83
CA ARG A 504 5.73 -0.10 25.56
C ARG A 504 7.16 0.36 25.28
N CYS A 505 7.51 1.56 25.72
CA CYS A 505 8.87 2.10 25.65
C CYS A 505 9.79 1.56 26.78
N GLY A 506 9.33 0.65 27.63
CA GLY A 506 10.11 0.09 28.74
C GLY A 506 10.23 1.01 29.97
N GLN A 507 9.44 2.09 30.03
CA GLN A 507 9.44 3.09 31.09
C GLN A 507 8.30 2.85 32.10
N SER A 508 8.10 1.58 32.50
CA SER A 508 6.98 1.17 33.37
C SER A 508 6.95 1.91 34.72
N LEU A 509 8.10 2.16 35.35
CA LEU A 509 8.17 2.94 36.59
C LEU A 509 7.62 4.37 36.41
N GLN A 510 7.89 5.01 35.26
CA GLN A 510 7.34 6.33 34.95
C GLN A 510 5.82 6.27 34.74
N ALA A 511 5.32 5.21 34.10
CA ALA A 511 3.88 4.99 33.94
C ALA A 511 3.17 4.83 35.30
N VAL A 512 3.76 4.06 36.22
CA VAL A 512 3.22 3.85 37.57
C VAL A 512 3.18 5.16 38.35
N ARG A 513 4.27 5.94 38.35
CA ARG A 513 4.33 7.26 39.01
C ARG A 513 3.32 8.24 38.42
N LEU A 514 3.26 8.33 37.08
CA LEU A 514 2.28 9.16 36.38
C LEU A 514 0.85 8.83 36.82
N LEU A 515 0.48 7.54 36.81
CA LEU A 515 -0.87 7.14 37.17
C LEU A 515 -1.16 7.32 38.67
N ALA A 516 -0.19 7.08 39.55
CA ALA A 516 -0.33 7.34 40.98
C ALA A 516 -0.61 8.83 41.27
N GLU A 517 0.10 9.73 40.60
CA GLU A 517 -0.04 11.18 40.79
C GLU A 517 -1.28 11.75 40.09
N GLN A 518 -1.56 11.30 38.86
CA GLN A 518 -2.56 11.94 38.00
C GLN A 518 -3.94 11.28 38.02
N ALA A 519 -4.06 9.98 38.32
CA ALA A 519 -5.37 9.32 38.37
C ALA A 519 -6.31 9.96 39.42
N PRO A 520 -5.87 10.35 40.63
CA PRO A 520 -6.72 11.03 41.61
C PRO A 520 -7.25 12.39 41.14
N THR A 521 -6.65 13.00 40.10
CA THR A 521 -7.12 14.27 39.54
C THR A 521 -8.34 14.10 38.62
N VAL A 522 -8.67 12.87 38.22
CA VAL A 522 -9.84 12.56 37.39
C VAL A 522 -11.08 12.49 38.29
N ARG A 523 -12.03 13.40 38.09
CA ARG A 523 -13.23 13.54 38.95
C ARG A 523 -14.23 12.38 38.83
N ASP A 524 -14.23 11.67 37.70
CA ASP A 524 -15.11 10.53 37.48
C ASP A 524 -14.53 9.28 38.15
N ALA A 525 -15.27 8.73 39.12
CA ALA A 525 -14.82 7.59 39.91
C ALA A 525 -14.66 6.30 39.08
N ASP A 526 -15.42 6.10 38.00
CA ASP A 526 -15.25 4.94 37.12
C ASP A 526 -13.95 5.07 36.31
N LEU A 527 -13.73 6.23 35.70
CA LEU A 527 -12.51 6.50 34.92
C LEU A 527 -11.26 6.45 35.79
N GLN A 528 -11.32 6.99 37.01
CA GLN A 528 -10.24 6.89 37.99
C GLN A 528 -9.88 5.44 38.29
N ARG A 529 -10.88 4.57 38.53
CA ARG A 529 -10.64 3.14 38.79
C ARG A 529 -10.02 2.42 37.59
N ARG A 530 -10.38 2.77 36.36
CA ARG A 530 -9.73 2.21 35.15
C ARG A 530 -8.24 2.57 35.10
N LEU A 531 -7.88 3.82 35.40
CA LEU A 531 -6.48 4.25 35.47
C LEU A 531 -5.74 3.55 36.61
N GLU A 532 -6.40 3.32 37.74
CA GLU A 532 -5.84 2.57 38.85
C GLU A 532 -5.59 1.09 38.48
N GLY A 533 -6.52 0.44 37.77
CA GLY A 533 -6.31 -0.89 37.22
C GLY A 533 -5.14 -0.94 36.23
N GLN A 534 -4.98 0.10 35.42
CA GLN A 534 -3.84 0.23 34.52
C GLN A 534 -2.52 0.43 35.28
N ARG A 535 -2.54 1.15 36.42
CA ARG A 535 -1.38 1.32 37.31
C ARG A 535 -0.92 -0.03 37.86
N LEU A 536 -1.85 -0.86 38.34
CA LEU A 536 -1.56 -2.22 38.84
C LEU A 536 -0.92 -3.10 37.76
N MET A 537 -1.41 -3.01 36.52
CA MET A 537 -0.83 -3.79 35.43
C MET A 537 0.51 -3.24 34.95
N ALA A 538 0.70 -1.92 34.97
CA ALA A 538 1.99 -1.30 34.65
C ALA A 538 3.06 -1.66 35.69
N SER A 539 2.70 -1.76 36.97
CA SER A 539 3.64 -2.18 38.02
C SER A 539 4.04 -3.65 37.90
N ALA A 540 3.18 -4.51 37.35
CA ALA A 540 3.51 -5.91 37.03
C ALA A 540 4.63 -6.07 35.98
N GLU A 541 5.01 -4.99 35.29
CA GLU A 541 6.04 -4.96 34.24
C GLU A 541 7.39 -4.37 34.73
N ASP A 542 7.48 -3.98 36.01
CA ASP A 542 8.68 -3.44 36.67
C ASP A 542 8.81 -3.94 38.12
N LEU A 543 9.91 -4.64 38.43
CA LEU A 543 10.12 -5.29 39.72
C LEU A 543 10.06 -4.33 40.92
N THR A 544 10.62 -3.14 40.78
CA THR A 544 10.65 -2.13 41.86
C THR A 544 9.23 -1.65 42.16
N SER A 545 8.47 -1.31 41.12
CA SER A 545 7.09 -0.86 41.24
C SER A 545 6.15 -1.96 41.74
N LEU A 546 6.39 -3.21 41.35
CA LEU A 546 5.60 -4.36 41.78
C LEU A 546 5.67 -4.54 43.30
N GLY A 547 6.88 -4.50 43.90
CA GLY A 547 7.05 -4.65 45.34
C GLY A 547 6.23 -3.63 46.14
N VAL A 548 6.34 -2.35 45.79
CA VAL A 548 5.57 -1.26 46.40
C VAL A 548 4.05 -1.47 46.23
N THR A 549 3.62 -1.84 45.01
CA THR A 549 2.19 -2.08 44.73
C THR A 549 1.62 -3.22 45.58
N LEU A 550 2.40 -4.29 45.78
CA LEU A 550 1.96 -5.46 46.55
C LEU A 550 1.80 -5.15 48.04
N GLU A 551 2.57 -4.19 48.59
CA GLU A 551 2.48 -3.73 49.98
C GLU A 551 1.34 -2.72 50.18
N GLU A 552 1.18 -1.77 49.25
CA GLU A 552 0.23 -0.67 49.38
C GLU A 552 -1.21 -1.04 49.00
N TYR A 553 -1.40 -2.01 48.09
CA TYR A 553 -2.72 -2.26 47.51
C TYR A 553 -3.44 -3.44 48.19
N PRO A 554 -4.66 -3.26 48.72
CA PRO A 554 -5.37 -4.32 49.45
C PRO A 554 -5.95 -5.43 48.55
N PHE A 555 -5.87 -5.30 47.22
CA PHE A 555 -6.42 -6.23 46.22
C PHE A 555 -7.86 -6.68 46.54
N ASP A 556 -8.77 -5.70 46.67
CA ASP A 556 -10.18 -5.96 46.90
C ASP A 556 -10.88 -6.50 45.65
N ILE A 557 -10.70 -7.80 45.41
CA ILE A 557 -11.33 -8.59 44.35
C ILE A 557 -12.75 -9.05 44.70
N SER A 558 -13.29 -8.62 45.86
CA SER A 558 -14.63 -9.00 46.32
C SER A 558 -15.74 -8.11 45.77
N ARG A 559 -15.37 -6.99 45.15
CA ARG A 559 -16.28 -6.01 44.54
C ARG A 559 -17.27 -6.64 43.56
N PRO A 560 -18.47 -6.05 43.40
CA PRO A 560 -19.51 -6.58 42.54
C PRO A 560 -19.14 -6.52 41.05
N GLY A 561 -18.42 -5.50 40.60
CA GLY A 561 -18.05 -5.34 39.19
C GLY A 561 -19.14 -4.69 38.33
N ASN A 562 -19.97 -3.84 38.95
CA ASN A 562 -21.12 -3.22 38.30
C ASN A 562 -20.70 -2.18 37.27
N THR A 563 -19.52 -1.58 37.44
CA THR A 563 -18.98 -0.58 36.51
C THR A 563 -17.73 -1.10 35.80
N PRO A 564 -17.40 -0.60 34.58
CA PRO A 564 -16.22 -1.07 33.86
C PRO A 564 -14.90 -0.77 34.60
N GLY A 565 -14.82 0.33 35.35
CA GLY A 565 -13.69 0.65 36.22
C GLY A 565 -13.55 -0.32 37.40
N GLU A 566 -14.65 -0.76 38.00
CA GLU A 566 -14.61 -1.84 38.99
C GLU A 566 -14.11 -3.14 38.36
N ARG A 567 -14.62 -3.52 37.18
CA ARG A 567 -14.17 -4.71 36.47
C ARG A 567 -12.70 -4.68 36.11
N ALA A 568 -12.18 -3.53 35.67
CA ALA A 568 -10.76 -3.32 35.40
C ALA A 568 -9.88 -3.59 36.64
N LEU A 569 -10.29 -3.07 37.80
CA LEU A 569 -9.59 -3.29 39.07
C LEU A 569 -9.66 -4.75 39.54
N ILE A 570 -10.85 -5.35 39.45
CA ILE A 570 -11.05 -6.76 39.81
C ILE A 570 -10.17 -7.65 38.92
N ALA A 571 -10.13 -7.41 37.61
CA ALA A 571 -9.31 -8.16 36.67
C ALA A 571 -7.80 -8.03 36.99
N ALA A 572 -7.31 -6.81 37.20
CA ALA A 572 -5.91 -6.57 37.55
C ALA A 572 -5.53 -7.23 38.89
N GLY A 573 -6.38 -7.09 39.90
CA GLY A 573 -6.18 -7.72 41.20
C GLY A 573 -6.22 -9.25 41.15
N ALA A 574 -7.19 -9.83 40.43
CA ALA A 574 -7.28 -11.28 40.24
C ALA A 574 -6.05 -11.84 39.52
N GLY A 575 -5.55 -11.13 38.50
CA GLY A 575 -4.29 -11.47 37.83
C GLY A 575 -3.11 -11.54 38.80
N LEU A 576 -2.90 -10.49 39.59
CA LEU A 576 -1.79 -10.40 40.55
C LEU A 576 -1.92 -11.37 41.75
N CYS A 577 -3.13 -11.73 42.17
CA CYS A 577 -3.36 -12.74 43.20
C CYS A 577 -3.11 -14.16 42.66
N SER A 578 -3.61 -14.47 41.46
CA SER A 578 -3.51 -15.81 40.86
C SER A 578 -2.06 -16.30 40.73
N VAL A 579 -1.11 -15.42 40.39
CA VAL A 579 0.29 -15.80 40.18
C VAL A 579 1.05 -16.16 41.48
N ARG A 580 0.48 -15.84 42.64
CA ARG A 580 1.08 -16.11 43.96
C ARG A 580 0.57 -17.39 44.64
N ALA A 581 -0.40 -18.08 44.02
CA ALA A 581 -1.20 -19.15 44.64
C ALA A 581 -2.01 -18.72 45.88
N VAL A 582 -2.04 -17.41 46.17
CA VAL A 582 -2.84 -16.83 47.24
C VAL A 582 -4.23 -16.52 46.69
N ARG A 583 -5.27 -17.04 47.36
CA ARG A 583 -6.67 -16.79 46.97
C ARG A 583 -6.96 -17.16 45.49
N ALA A 584 -6.34 -18.23 44.98
CA ALA A 584 -6.47 -18.65 43.58
C ALA A 584 -7.94 -18.89 43.17
N GLN A 585 -8.70 -19.57 44.03
CA GLN A 585 -10.13 -19.83 43.80
C GLN A 585 -11.00 -18.56 43.84
N GLU A 586 -10.69 -17.61 44.73
CA GLU A 586 -11.38 -16.32 44.77
C GLU A 586 -11.04 -15.48 43.53
N SER A 587 -9.79 -15.55 43.06
CA SER A 587 -9.32 -14.89 41.84
C SER A 587 -10.04 -15.46 40.61
N ALA A 588 -10.22 -16.78 40.54
CA ALA A 588 -11.00 -17.43 39.49
C ALA A 588 -12.47 -16.98 39.52
N ALA A 589 -13.11 -16.97 40.70
CA ALA A 589 -14.48 -16.50 40.86
C ALA A 589 -14.62 -15.02 40.45
N ALA A 590 -13.65 -14.17 40.82
CA ALA A 590 -13.62 -12.77 40.44
C ALA A 590 -13.43 -12.57 38.92
N ALA A 591 -12.55 -13.36 38.30
CA ALA A 591 -12.33 -13.35 36.87
C ALA A 591 -13.59 -13.78 36.08
N ARG A 592 -14.28 -14.85 36.50
CA ARG A 592 -15.57 -15.25 35.91
C ARG A 592 -16.59 -14.12 35.96
N ARG A 593 -16.76 -13.49 37.13
CA ARG A 593 -17.67 -12.33 37.27
C ARG A 593 -17.35 -11.23 36.27
N VAL A 594 -16.07 -10.85 36.11
CA VAL A 594 -15.65 -9.84 35.13
C VAL A 594 -15.98 -10.28 33.69
N LEU A 595 -15.68 -11.51 33.32
CA LEU A 595 -15.90 -12.03 31.97
C LEU A 595 -17.38 -12.21 31.61
N GLU A 596 -18.22 -12.53 32.59
CA GLU A 596 -19.68 -12.68 32.44
C GLU A 596 -20.40 -11.32 32.35
N SER A 597 -19.93 -10.33 33.11
CA SER A 597 -20.51 -8.97 33.15
C SER A 597 -19.88 -7.99 32.14
N SER A 598 -18.95 -8.47 31.30
CA SER A 598 -18.27 -7.65 30.30
C SER A 598 -19.20 -7.20 29.18
N VAL A 599 -19.00 -5.96 28.74
CA VAL A 599 -19.77 -5.31 27.67
C VAL A 599 -18.82 -4.98 26.51
N PRO A 600 -19.01 -5.58 25.32
CA PRO A 600 -18.19 -5.29 24.14
C PRO A 600 -18.16 -3.79 23.81
N GLY A 601 -16.97 -3.25 23.54
CA GLY A 601 -16.76 -1.83 23.23
C GLY A 601 -16.66 -0.90 24.45
N VAL A 602 -17.07 -1.35 25.65
CA VAL A 602 -16.97 -0.57 26.89
C VAL A 602 -15.80 -1.04 27.75
N ASP A 603 -15.65 -2.35 27.91
CA ASP A 603 -14.56 -2.97 28.67
C ASP A 603 -13.30 -3.10 27.81
N SER A 604 -12.15 -2.80 28.41
CA SER A 604 -10.87 -2.93 27.72
C SER A 604 -10.55 -4.40 27.45
N PRO A 605 -10.27 -4.81 26.20
CA PRO A 605 -9.87 -6.17 25.88
C PRO A 605 -8.60 -6.60 26.64
N PHE A 606 -7.76 -5.64 27.05
CA PHE A 606 -6.59 -5.90 27.88
C PHE A 606 -6.97 -6.47 29.26
N PHE A 607 -7.93 -5.86 29.96
CA PHE A 607 -8.38 -6.36 31.27
C PHE A 607 -9.14 -7.68 31.16
N LEU A 608 -9.88 -7.90 30.06
CA LEU A 608 -10.50 -9.19 29.79
C LEU A 608 -9.45 -10.29 29.56
N THR A 609 -8.35 -9.96 28.87
CA THR A 609 -7.19 -10.86 28.74
C THR A 609 -6.59 -11.17 30.12
N THR A 610 -6.41 -10.17 30.98
CA THR A 610 -5.90 -10.37 32.34
C THR A 610 -6.81 -11.26 33.18
N ALA A 611 -8.14 -11.08 33.11
CA ALA A 611 -9.10 -11.94 33.78
C ALA A 611 -9.03 -13.40 33.27
N ALA A 612 -8.92 -13.60 31.95
CA ALA A 612 -8.72 -14.92 31.37
C ALA A 612 -7.40 -15.58 31.85
N THR A 613 -6.32 -14.79 31.96
CA THR A 613 -5.04 -15.26 32.52
C THR A 613 -5.15 -15.66 34.00
N ALA A 614 -6.00 -14.99 34.78
CA ALA A 614 -6.26 -15.39 36.16
C ALA A 614 -6.97 -16.76 36.24
N LEU A 615 -7.86 -17.10 35.28
CA LEU A 615 -8.44 -18.44 35.18
C LEU A 615 -7.39 -19.49 34.81
N LEU A 616 -6.52 -19.17 33.84
CA LEU A 616 -5.43 -20.04 33.42
C LEU A 616 -4.53 -20.44 34.60
N TYR A 617 -4.08 -19.45 35.38
CA TYR A 617 -3.21 -19.69 36.54
C TYR A 617 -3.95 -20.21 37.79
N ALA A 618 -5.29 -20.26 37.76
CA ALA A 618 -6.10 -20.93 38.76
C ALA A 618 -6.41 -22.40 38.40
N GLY A 619 -5.81 -22.94 37.33
CA GLY A 619 -6.00 -24.33 36.90
C GLY A 619 -7.26 -24.58 36.08
N LEU A 620 -7.78 -23.55 35.40
CA LEU A 620 -9.00 -23.61 34.57
C LEU A 620 -8.70 -23.25 33.09
N PRO A 621 -7.85 -24.03 32.39
CA PRO A 621 -7.40 -23.70 31.04
C PRO A 621 -8.51 -23.76 29.97
N ASP A 622 -9.55 -24.55 30.17
CA ASP A 622 -10.71 -24.66 29.27
C ASP A 622 -11.56 -23.38 29.28
N GLU A 623 -11.86 -22.85 30.47
CA GLU A 623 -12.54 -21.57 30.61
C GLU A 623 -11.68 -20.41 30.10
N ALA A 624 -10.36 -20.47 30.34
CA ALA A 624 -9.41 -19.48 29.83
C ALA A 624 -9.35 -19.48 28.29
N ASP A 625 -9.27 -20.65 27.63
CA ASP A 625 -9.28 -20.75 26.15
C ASP A 625 -10.54 -20.11 25.56
N ALA A 626 -11.71 -20.42 26.12
CA ALA A 626 -12.99 -19.82 25.69
C ALA A 626 -13.02 -18.30 25.89
N ALA A 627 -12.46 -17.81 27.01
CA ALA A 627 -12.35 -16.37 27.27
C ALA A 627 -11.39 -15.67 26.30
N TYR A 628 -10.21 -16.25 26.03
CA TYR A 628 -9.27 -15.69 25.06
C TYR A 628 -9.85 -15.66 23.65
N GLN A 629 -10.56 -16.70 23.22
CA GLN A 629 -11.24 -16.69 21.91
C GLN A 629 -12.20 -15.49 21.79
N ARG A 630 -13.03 -15.23 22.81
CA ARG A 630 -13.92 -14.06 22.82
C ARG A 630 -13.15 -12.73 22.70
N VAL A 631 -12.04 -12.61 23.41
CA VAL A 631 -11.19 -11.40 23.35
C VAL A 631 -10.49 -11.25 22.00
N MET A 632 -10.06 -12.36 21.38
CA MET A 632 -9.47 -12.36 20.04
C MET A 632 -10.47 -11.85 18.99
N ASP A 633 -11.76 -12.20 19.10
CA ASP A 633 -12.79 -11.73 18.18
C ASP A 633 -12.97 -10.20 18.28
N ILE A 634 -12.95 -9.64 19.49
CA ILE A 634 -13.03 -8.20 19.75
C ILE A 634 -11.79 -7.48 19.21
N THR A 635 -10.59 -7.98 19.52
CA THR A 635 -9.32 -7.32 19.13
C THR A 635 -9.07 -7.39 17.63
N ARG A 636 -9.53 -8.44 16.95
CA ARG A 636 -9.48 -8.55 15.49
C ARG A 636 -10.38 -7.52 14.81
N GLN A 637 -11.60 -7.34 15.29
CA GLN A 637 -12.53 -6.32 14.75
C GLN A 637 -11.97 -4.90 14.93
N ASN A 638 -11.31 -4.64 16.05
CA ASN A 638 -10.74 -3.33 16.38
C ASN A 638 -9.29 -3.13 15.86
N GLN A 639 -8.76 -4.05 15.05
CA GLN A 639 -7.40 -4.00 14.47
C GLN A 639 -6.26 -3.83 15.51
N GLN A 640 -6.43 -4.33 16.73
CA GLN A 640 -5.43 -4.24 17.81
C GLN A 640 -4.41 -5.38 17.74
N LEU A 641 -3.58 -5.39 16.69
CA LEU A 641 -2.74 -6.55 16.33
C LEU A 641 -1.80 -7.04 17.45
N VAL A 642 -1.16 -6.13 18.21
CA VAL A 642 -0.25 -6.52 19.30
C VAL A 642 -0.99 -7.23 20.43
N LEU A 643 -2.15 -6.71 20.83
CA LEU A 643 -2.97 -7.33 21.87
C LEU A 643 -3.59 -8.64 21.38
N TYR A 644 -4.02 -8.69 20.12
CA TYR A 644 -4.45 -9.94 19.47
C TYR A 644 -3.34 -11.00 19.51
N GLY A 645 -2.11 -10.65 19.17
CA GLY A 645 -0.96 -11.55 19.21
C GLY A 645 -0.67 -12.06 20.62
N LEU A 646 -0.63 -11.17 21.63
CA LEU A 646 -0.45 -11.57 23.03
C LEU A 646 -1.57 -12.50 23.51
N CYS A 647 -2.83 -12.17 23.18
CA CYS A 647 -3.98 -13.00 23.52
C CYS A 647 -3.87 -14.39 22.86
N GLN A 648 -3.43 -14.46 21.61
CA GLN A 648 -3.19 -15.72 20.91
C GLN A 648 -2.06 -16.54 21.53
N ALA A 649 -1.00 -15.90 22.02
CA ALA A 649 0.10 -16.57 22.72
C ALA A 649 -0.35 -17.18 24.06
N LEU A 650 -1.09 -16.43 24.86
CA LEU A 650 -1.67 -16.90 26.13
C LEU A 650 -2.71 -18.01 25.91
N ARG A 651 -3.52 -17.89 24.86
CA ARG A 651 -4.43 -18.95 24.45
C ARG A 651 -3.69 -20.23 24.06
N ALA A 652 -2.58 -20.11 23.34
CA ALA A 652 -1.75 -21.28 23.02
C ALA A 652 -1.20 -21.94 24.29
N GLU A 653 -0.90 -21.18 25.34
CA GLU A 653 -0.53 -21.76 26.64
C GLU A 653 -1.70 -22.53 27.28
N ALA A 654 -2.91 -21.98 27.26
CA ALA A 654 -4.11 -22.68 27.72
C ALA A 654 -4.35 -23.99 26.94
N GLN A 655 -4.25 -23.95 25.62
CA GLN A 655 -4.38 -25.11 24.74
C GLN A 655 -3.30 -26.16 24.99
N TYR A 656 -2.08 -25.73 25.31
CA TYR A 656 -1.00 -26.64 25.68
C TYR A 656 -1.34 -27.40 26.98
N ARG A 657 -1.92 -26.72 27.98
CA ARG A 657 -2.41 -27.37 29.21
C ARG A 657 -3.57 -28.34 28.94
N LEU A 658 -4.43 -28.04 27.97
CA LEU A 658 -5.48 -28.96 27.48
C LEU A 658 -4.93 -30.17 26.71
N GLY A 659 -3.65 -30.15 26.33
CA GLY A 659 -2.99 -31.18 25.53
C GLY A 659 -3.29 -31.11 24.03
N ALA A 660 -3.79 -29.99 23.53
CA ALA A 660 -4.12 -29.75 22.13
C ALA A 660 -2.88 -29.36 21.30
N LEU A 661 -1.88 -30.27 21.21
CA LEU A 661 -0.56 -29.96 20.63
C LEU A 661 -0.62 -29.41 19.19
N PRO A 662 -1.41 -29.97 18.26
CA PRO A 662 -1.53 -29.43 16.90
C PRO A 662 -2.04 -27.98 16.87
N GLU A 663 -3.03 -27.67 17.69
CA GLU A 663 -3.63 -26.36 17.84
C GLU A 663 -2.62 -25.34 18.39
N VAL A 664 -1.81 -25.75 19.38
CA VAL A 664 -0.73 -24.92 19.93
C VAL A 664 0.29 -24.55 18.87
N LEU A 665 0.74 -25.52 18.06
CA LEU A 665 1.71 -25.29 17.00
C LEU A 665 1.16 -24.38 15.90
N ALA A 666 -0.14 -24.49 15.58
CA ALA A 666 -0.83 -23.60 14.66
C ALA A 666 -1.00 -22.19 15.23
N ALA A 667 -1.43 -22.07 16.49
CA ALA A 667 -1.68 -20.81 17.17
C ALA A 667 -0.39 -19.99 17.36
N THR A 668 0.69 -20.62 17.85
CA THR A 668 2.00 -19.97 18.00
C THR A 668 2.58 -19.52 16.66
N ARG A 669 2.47 -20.35 15.61
CA ARG A 669 2.89 -19.97 14.24
C ARG A 669 2.08 -18.79 13.71
N SER A 670 0.76 -18.81 13.91
CA SER A 670 -0.13 -17.72 13.51
C SER A 670 0.22 -16.43 14.24
N ALA A 671 0.43 -16.47 15.56
CA ALA A 671 0.75 -15.30 16.37
C ALA A 671 2.03 -14.62 15.86
N LEU A 672 3.09 -15.40 15.64
CA LEU A 672 4.39 -14.91 15.15
C LEU A 672 4.34 -14.40 13.70
N LYS A 673 3.33 -14.81 12.91
CA LYS A 673 3.11 -14.30 11.54
C LYS A 673 2.30 -13.00 11.55
N VAL A 674 1.26 -12.91 12.39
CA VAL A 674 0.38 -11.73 12.47
C VAL A 674 1.12 -10.53 13.07
N VAL A 675 1.94 -10.77 14.09
CA VAL A 675 2.81 -9.75 14.69
C VAL A 675 4.25 -10.11 14.34
N PRO A 676 4.94 -9.34 13.48
CA PRO A 676 6.35 -9.58 13.17
C PRO A 676 7.23 -9.53 14.43
N PRO A 677 8.30 -10.34 14.55
CA PRO A 677 9.17 -10.39 15.74
C PRO A 677 9.60 -9.03 16.29
N ARG A 678 9.98 -8.10 15.40
CA ARG A 678 10.37 -6.72 15.77
C ARG A 678 9.27 -5.91 16.47
N HIS A 679 8.00 -6.26 16.30
CA HIS A 679 6.85 -5.55 16.89
C HIS A 679 6.33 -6.20 18.18
N TRP A 680 6.82 -7.39 18.55
CA TRP A 680 6.47 -8.01 19.83
C TRP A 680 7.03 -7.25 21.03
N GLY A 681 8.14 -6.52 20.84
CA GLY A 681 8.83 -5.86 21.94
C GLY A 681 9.13 -6.87 23.05
N ARG A 682 8.69 -6.57 24.28
CA ARG A 682 8.96 -7.34 25.50
C ARG A 682 8.24 -8.70 25.59
N THR A 683 7.23 -8.97 24.75
CA THR A 683 6.36 -10.16 24.92
C THR A 683 6.70 -11.35 24.03
N LEU A 684 7.74 -11.24 23.18
CA LEU A 684 8.12 -12.27 22.19
C LEU A 684 8.44 -13.64 22.81
N ALA A 685 9.00 -13.67 24.02
CA ALA A 685 9.48 -14.90 24.66
C ALA A 685 8.38 -15.93 24.94
N LEU A 686 7.15 -15.48 25.24
CA LEU A 686 6.04 -16.37 25.60
C LEU A 686 5.59 -17.30 24.45
N PRO A 687 5.21 -16.82 23.25
CA PRO A 687 4.80 -17.71 22.16
C PRO A 687 5.92 -18.66 21.72
N ILE A 688 7.19 -18.25 21.84
CA ILE A 688 8.35 -19.11 21.54
C ILE A 688 8.48 -20.21 22.59
N ALA A 689 8.38 -19.89 23.88
CA ALA A 689 8.45 -20.86 24.97
C ALA A 689 7.36 -21.94 24.85
N THR A 690 6.11 -21.53 24.67
CA THR A 690 4.97 -22.45 24.48
C THR A 690 5.16 -23.33 23.25
N ARG A 691 5.69 -22.77 22.16
CA ARG A 691 6.01 -23.51 20.94
C ARG A 691 7.08 -24.57 21.18
N ILE A 692 8.17 -24.24 21.87
CA ILE A 692 9.24 -25.19 22.23
C ILE A 692 8.66 -26.36 23.03
N HIS A 693 7.84 -26.08 24.04
CA HIS A 693 7.19 -27.14 24.83
C HIS A 693 6.35 -28.09 23.97
N ALA A 694 5.50 -27.55 23.09
CA ALA A 694 4.65 -28.35 22.22
C ALA A 694 5.47 -29.15 21.19
N LEU A 695 6.56 -28.60 20.65
CA LEU A 695 7.43 -29.29 19.70
C LEU A 695 8.16 -30.46 20.35
N ILE A 696 8.68 -30.29 21.59
CA ILE A 696 9.27 -31.39 22.36
C ILE A 696 8.24 -32.50 22.59
N ASP A 697 7.02 -32.15 22.99
CA ASP A 697 5.96 -33.14 23.22
C ASP A 697 5.44 -33.80 21.93
N SER A 698 5.57 -33.14 20.79
CA SER A 698 5.23 -33.71 19.47
C SER A 698 6.38 -34.53 18.86
N GLY A 699 7.57 -34.52 19.48
CA GLY A 699 8.76 -35.22 19.00
C GLY A 699 9.61 -34.47 17.96
N ASP A 700 9.32 -33.20 17.68
CA ASP A 700 10.07 -32.37 16.73
C ASP A 700 11.15 -31.54 17.46
N LEU A 701 12.26 -32.21 17.82
CA LEU A 701 13.38 -31.53 18.49
C LEU A 701 14.10 -30.53 17.58
N ALA A 702 14.18 -30.80 16.27
CA ALA A 702 14.80 -29.89 15.31
C ALA A 702 14.03 -28.56 15.20
N GLY A 703 12.69 -28.64 15.14
CA GLY A 703 11.84 -27.46 15.21
C GLY A 703 11.98 -26.72 16.54
N ALA A 704 12.13 -27.44 17.66
CA ALA A 704 12.34 -26.84 18.97
C ALA A 704 13.67 -26.07 19.05
N ASP A 705 14.75 -26.64 18.50
CA ASP A 705 16.05 -25.98 18.38
C ASP A 705 15.96 -24.71 17.51
N ALA A 706 15.26 -24.78 16.37
CA ALA A 706 15.02 -23.62 15.52
C ALA A 706 14.24 -22.50 16.24
N ALA A 707 13.25 -22.87 17.06
CA ALA A 707 12.52 -21.90 17.88
C ALA A 707 13.38 -21.31 19.00
N ALA A 708 14.27 -22.10 19.60
CA ALA A 708 15.18 -21.65 20.65
C ALA A 708 16.31 -20.73 20.13
N ALA A 709 16.63 -20.80 18.83
CA ALA A 709 17.63 -19.96 18.17
C ALA A 709 17.10 -18.53 17.83
N GLN A 710 15.88 -18.19 18.24
CA GLN A 710 15.30 -16.87 18.01
C GLN A 710 16.08 -15.77 18.75
N ASP A 711 16.32 -14.64 18.07
CA ASP A 711 16.93 -13.46 18.68
C ASP A 711 15.93 -12.67 19.53
N PHE A 712 16.42 -12.15 20.66
CA PHE A 712 15.66 -11.33 21.61
C PHE A 712 16.33 -9.98 21.83
N SER A 713 15.52 -8.92 21.97
CA SER A 713 16.02 -7.61 22.38
C SER A 713 16.46 -7.62 23.84
N ALA A 714 17.38 -6.71 24.21
CA ALA A 714 17.79 -6.54 25.60
C ALA A 714 16.61 -6.25 26.55
N THR A 715 15.61 -5.50 26.09
CA THR A 715 14.39 -5.18 26.86
C THR A 715 13.49 -6.38 27.13
N SER A 716 13.60 -7.46 26.34
CA SER A 716 12.85 -8.70 26.54
C SER A 716 13.43 -9.55 27.67
N LEU A 717 14.73 -9.43 27.95
CA LEU A 717 15.44 -10.29 28.89
C LEU A 717 15.09 -10.04 30.35
N ASP A 718 14.52 -8.88 30.68
CA ASP A 718 14.07 -8.53 32.02
C ASP A 718 12.56 -8.56 32.19
N THR A 719 11.94 -9.62 31.69
CA THR A 719 10.50 -9.85 31.74
C THR A 719 10.18 -11.18 32.39
N TRP A 720 8.93 -11.41 32.80
CA TRP A 720 8.50 -12.72 33.28
C TRP A 720 8.33 -13.72 32.12
N GLN A 721 7.99 -13.25 30.91
CA GLN A 721 7.89 -14.08 29.71
C GLN A 721 9.24 -14.72 29.36
N TRP A 722 10.34 -14.01 29.63
CA TRP A 722 11.69 -14.56 29.48
C TRP A 722 11.94 -15.75 30.41
N ASN A 723 11.35 -15.76 31.61
CA ASN A 723 11.48 -16.88 32.54
C ASN A 723 10.86 -18.15 31.96
N GLU A 724 9.72 -18.04 31.27
CA GLU A 724 9.10 -19.18 30.57
C GLU A 724 9.97 -19.68 29.41
N PHE A 725 10.66 -18.77 28.69
CA PHE A 725 11.63 -19.18 27.68
C PHE A 725 12.82 -19.94 28.28
N LEU A 726 13.38 -19.48 29.40
CA LEU A 726 14.43 -20.21 30.12
C LEU A 726 13.95 -21.59 30.58
N CYS A 727 12.71 -21.69 31.05
CA CYS A 727 12.07 -22.96 31.40
C CYS A 727 12.01 -23.91 30.20
N ALA A 728 11.51 -23.42 29.05
CA ALA A 728 11.42 -24.19 27.82
C ALA A 728 12.79 -24.61 27.26
N ARG A 729 13.78 -23.73 27.30
CA ARG A 729 15.16 -24.02 26.87
C ARG A 729 15.84 -25.02 27.80
N GLY A 730 15.64 -24.90 29.10
CA GLY A 730 16.12 -25.87 30.08
C GLY A 730 15.53 -27.26 29.85
N ARG A 731 14.22 -27.34 29.55
CA ARG A 731 13.57 -28.60 29.14
C ARG A 731 14.15 -29.15 27.83
N LEU A 732 14.42 -28.31 26.84
CA LEU A 732 15.05 -28.72 25.57
C LEU A 732 16.45 -29.30 25.79
N ARG A 733 17.27 -28.68 26.66
CA ARG A 733 18.58 -29.21 27.05
C ARG A 733 18.48 -30.58 27.72
N LEU A 734 17.46 -30.83 28.54
CA LEU A 734 17.23 -32.18 29.09
C LEU A 734 16.90 -33.20 27.99
N ALA A 735 16.14 -32.81 26.96
CA ALA A 735 15.85 -33.68 25.83
C ALA A 735 17.12 -34.04 25.04
N HIS A 736 18.09 -33.12 24.97
CA HIS A 736 19.42 -33.32 24.39
C HIS A 736 20.44 -33.96 25.35
N GLN A 737 20.00 -34.49 26.50
CA GLN A 737 20.88 -35.13 27.49
C GLN A 737 21.97 -34.20 28.07
N ASP A 738 21.69 -32.89 28.15
CA ASP A 738 22.51 -31.91 28.87
C ASP A 738 21.84 -31.46 30.19
N PRO A 739 21.86 -32.29 31.24
CA PRO A 739 21.23 -31.96 32.51
C PRO A 739 21.93 -30.84 33.27
N LYS A 740 23.23 -30.58 33.01
CA LYS A 740 23.98 -29.49 33.66
C LYS A 740 23.55 -28.14 33.11
N GLY A 741 23.54 -27.99 31.79
CA GLY A 741 23.07 -26.77 31.14
C GLY A 741 21.58 -26.55 31.36
N ALA A 742 20.78 -27.61 31.42
CA ALA A 742 19.37 -27.51 31.80
C ALA A 742 19.19 -26.95 33.21
N LEU A 743 19.89 -27.51 34.19
CA LEU A 743 19.78 -27.07 35.59
C LEU A 743 20.13 -25.59 35.75
N ALA A 744 21.15 -25.10 35.04
CA ALA A 744 21.53 -23.69 35.06
C ALA A 744 20.39 -22.76 34.59
N ASP A 745 19.75 -23.06 33.46
CA ASP A 745 18.62 -22.29 32.94
C ASP A 745 17.40 -22.35 33.86
N LEU A 746 17.11 -23.53 34.41
CA LEU A 746 15.92 -23.76 35.23
C LEU A 746 16.03 -23.13 36.63
N LEU A 747 17.21 -23.14 37.24
CA LEU A 747 17.47 -22.42 38.49
C LEU A 747 17.44 -20.90 38.27
N GLU A 748 17.93 -20.42 37.11
CA GLU A 748 17.77 -19.01 36.73
C GLU A 748 16.28 -18.63 36.60
N ALA A 749 15.50 -19.43 35.87
CA ALA A 749 14.06 -19.24 35.75
C ALA A 749 13.38 -19.18 37.13
N GLY A 750 13.66 -20.16 38.00
CA GLY A 750 13.10 -20.21 39.35
C GLY A 750 13.48 -19.01 40.21
N ARG A 751 14.75 -18.58 40.20
CA ARG A 751 15.18 -17.39 40.95
C ARG A 751 14.47 -16.13 40.47
N ARG A 752 14.29 -15.99 39.15
CA ARG A 752 13.58 -14.86 38.54
C ARG A 752 12.09 -14.91 38.90
N GLU A 753 11.42 -16.05 38.80
CA GLU A 753 10.01 -16.20 39.20
C GLU A 753 9.77 -15.75 40.65
N HIS A 754 10.65 -16.14 41.58
CA HIS A 754 10.59 -15.67 42.98
C HIS A 754 10.76 -14.16 43.09
N ARG A 755 11.71 -13.57 42.34
CA ARG A 755 11.92 -12.11 42.31
C ARG A 755 10.69 -11.37 41.79
N TRP A 756 9.98 -11.94 40.83
CA TRP A 756 8.71 -11.44 40.29
C TRP A 756 7.49 -11.78 41.16
N THR A 757 7.69 -12.40 42.34
CA THR A 757 6.62 -12.88 43.22
C THR A 757 5.63 -13.83 42.54
N ARG A 758 6.06 -14.53 41.49
CA ARG A 758 5.27 -15.52 40.75
C ARG A 758 5.51 -16.90 41.35
N THR A 759 4.95 -17.11 42.53
CA THR A 759 5.25 -18.26 43.41
C THR A 759 4.31 -19.45 43.22
N SER A 760 3.26 -19.32 42.40
CA SER A 760 2.31 -20.39 42.13
C SER A 760 2.93 -21.50 41.28
N PRO A 761 2.79 -22.79 41.66
CA PRO A 761 3.26 -23.90 40.84
C PRO A 761 2.46 -24.06 39.53
N ALA A 762 1.27 -23.47 39.44
CA ALA A 762 0.47 -23.44 38.21
C ALA A 762 0.92 -22.36 37.22
N VAL A 763 1.80 -21.44 37.60
CA VAL A 763 2.25 -20.38 36.69
C VAL A 763 3.30 -20.90 35.71
N SER A 764 4.29 -21.63 36.21
CA SER A 764 5.41 -22.12 35.41
C SER A 764 5.82 -23.51 35.84
N SER A 765 6.33 -24.30 34.90
CA SER A 765 6.79 -25.68 35.14
C SER A 765 8.28 -25.81 35.48
N TRP A 766 8.97 -24.70 35.75
CA TRP A 766 10.43 -24.70 35.98
C TRP A 766 10.82 -25.67 37.11
N TRP A 767 10.07 -25.69 38.21
CA TRP A 767 10.33 -26.52 39.38
C TRP A 767 10.29 -28.01 39.04
N PHE A 768 9.36 -28.43 38.16
CA PHE A 768 9.25 -29.81 37.71
C PHE A 768 10.49 -30.22 36.93
N TRP A 769 10.89 -29.40 35.96
CA TRP A 769 12.06 -29.68 35.14
C TRP A 769 13.37 -29.56 35.93
N THR A 770 13.46 -28.67 36.92
CA THR A 770 14.60 -28.61 37.85
C THR A 770 14.74 -29.92 38.61
N GLY A 771 13.63 -30.47 39.14
CA GLY A 771 13.63 -31.78 39.79
C GLY A 771 14.07 -32.90 38.84
N ARG A 772 13.60 -32.89 37.58
CA ARG A 772 14.05 -33.85 36.55
C ARG A 772 15.55 -33.72 36.24
N ALA A 773 16.08 -32.50 36.19
CA ALA A 773 17.50 -32.26 36.00
C ALA A 773 18.33 -32.77 37.20
N HIS A 774 17.87 -32.53 38.43
CA HIS A 774 18.51 -33.07 39.63
C HIS A 774 18.53 -34.60 39.65
N LEU A 775 17.43 -35.26 39.25
CA LEU A 775 17.39 -36.72 39.15
C LEU A 775 18.37 -37.25 38.11
N ALA A 776 18.48 -36.60 36.95
CA ALA A 776 19.47 -36.96 35.92
C ALA A 776 20.93 -36.78 36.39
N LEU A 777 21.16 -35.92 37.39
CA LEU A 777 22.47 -35.70 38.03
C LEU A 777 22.66 -36.53 39.31
N GLY A 778 21.73 -37.43 39.67
CA GLY A 778 21.83 -38.28 40.85
C GLY A 778 21.57 -37.57 42.18
N ALA A 779 20.80 -36.48 42.19
CA ALA A 779 20.46 -35.69 43.38
C ALA A 779 18.95 -35.79 43.75
N PRO A 780 18.44 -36.96 44.18
CA PRO A 780 17.01 -37.17 44.41
C PRO A 780 16.44 -36.35 45.58
N ALA A 781 17.25 -35.99 46.58
CA ALA A 781 16.81 -35.18 47.72
C ALA A 781 16.35 -33.78 47.28
N ALA A 782 17.09 -33.14 46.37
CA ALA A 782 16.72 -31.82 45.83
C ALA A 782 15.44 -31.88 44.98
N ALA A 783 15.25 -32.96 44.21
CA ALA A 783 14.02 -33.18 43.46
C ALA A 783 12.81 -33.40 44.38
N ARG A 784 13.01 -34.08 45.52
CA ARG A 784 11.97 -34.31 46.53
C ARG A 784 11.50 -32.99 47.16
N GLU A 785 12.42 -32.15 47.58
CA GLU A 785 12.12 -30.85 48.21
C GLU A 785 11.26 -29.96 47.29
N LEU A 786 11.63 -29.87 46.01
CA LEU A 786 10.85 -29.14 45.00
C LEU A 786 9.44 -29.72 44.80
N ALA A 787 9.33 -31.06 44.82
CA ALA A 787 8.04 -31.73 44.67
C ALA A 787 7.12 -31.51 45.89
N GLU A 788 7.68 -31.58 47.11
CA GLU A 788 6.94 -31.37 48.35
C GLU A 788 6.41 -29.92 48.45
N ASP A 789 7.25 -28.91 48.15
CA ASP A 789 6.82 -27.50 48.09
C ASP A 789 5.71 -27.27 47.04
N ALA A 790 5.86 -27.85 45.84
CA ALA A 790 4.84 -27.73 44.80
C ALA A 790 3.51 -28.39 45.19
N VAL A 791 3.54 -29.58 45.82
CA VAL A 791 2.35 -30.30 46.30
C VAL A 791 1.65 -29.51 47.41
N GLU A 792 2.41 -28.97 48.37
CA GLU A 792 1.87 -28.17 49.45
C GLU A 792 1.12 -26.94 48.92
N ARG A 793 1.77 -26.15 48.05
CA ARG A 793 1.17 -24.96 47.44
C ARG A 793 -0.02 -25.29 46.56
N ALA A 794 0.06 -26.37 45.78
CA ALA A 794 -1.05 -26.81 44.95
C ALA A 794 -2.28 -27.22 45.78
N ARG A 795 -2.09 -27.88 46.92
CA ARG A 795 -3.19 -28.19 47.86
C ARG A 795 -3.79 -26.93 48.47
N GLN A 796 -2.95 -25.98 48.92
CA GLN A 796 -3.41 -24.70 49.47
C GLN A 796 -4.23 -23.90 48.43
N GLY A 797 -3.80 -23.86 47.18
CA GLY A 797 -4.48 -23.18 46.07
C GLY A 797 -5.65 -23.97 45.44
N LYS A 798 -5.82 -25.25 45.80
CA LYS A 798 -6.72 -26.21 45.14
C LYS A 798 -6.47 -26.32 43.62
N LEU A 799 -5.21 -26.40 43.22
CA LEU A 799 -4.74 -26.45 41.83
C LEU A 799 -4.54 -27.91 41.41
N THR A 800 -5.54 -28.53 40.78
CA THR A 800 -5.56 -29.98 40.51
C THR A 800 -4.50 -30.43 39.51
N ASP A 801 -4.24 -29.62 38.49
CA ASP A 801 -3.21 -29.84 37.47
C ASP A 801 -1.79 -29.78 38.06
N ALA A 802 -1.50 -28.74 38.84
CA ALA A 802 -0.22 -28.57 39.54
C ALA A 802 -0.02 -29.66 40.61
N LEU A 803 -1.09 -30.06 41.31
CA LEU A 803 -1.04 -31.13 42.31
C LEU A 803 -0.66 -32.47 41.67
N GLY A 804 -1.31 -32.85 40.57
CA GLY A 804 -0.98 -34.08 39.83
C GLY A 804 0.47 -34.07 39.34
N THR A 805 0.93 -32.93 38.81
CA THR A 805 2.32 -32.76 38.35
C THR A 805 3.33 -32.87 39.49
N GLY A 806 3.03 -32.27 40.64
CA GLY A 806 3.86 -32.31 41.83
C GLY A 806 3.98 -33.72 42.40
N LEU A 807 2.85 -34.42 42.53
CA LEU A 807 2.81 -35.81 42.99
C LEU A 807 3.55 -36.75 42.03
N ARG A 808 3.45 -36.54 40.71
CA ARG A 808 4.24 -37.32 39.75
C ARG A 808 5.74 -37.12 39.93
N LEU A 809 6.20 -35.89 40.18
CA LEU A 809 7.61 -35.65 40.51
C LEU A 809 7.99 -36.31 41.83
N LEU A 810 7.17 -36.18 42.87
CA LEU A 810 7.43 -36.81 44.17
C LEU A 810 7.58 -38.33 44.04
N ALA A 811 6.72 -38.97 43.24
CA ALA A 811 6.77 -40.40 42.96
C ALA A 811 8.09 -40.87 42.34
N THR A 812 8.84 -40.01 41.64
CA THR A 812 10.17 -40.37 41.10
C THR A 812 11.23 -40.54 42.20
N THR A 813 10.97 -40.03 43.40
CA THR A 813 11.85 -40.13 44.58
C THR A 813 11.46 -41.28 45.51
N GLU A 814 10.36 -41.98 45.20
CA GLU A 814 9.82 -43.10 45.98
C GLU A 814 10.04 -44.44 45.26
N THR A 815 9.84 -45.55 45.98
CA THR A 815 9.93 -46.90 45.41
C THR A 815 8.79 -47.80 45.87
N GLY A 816 8.55 -48.87 45.12
CA GLY A 816 7.58 -49.92 45.45
C GLY A 816 6.16 -49.40 45.73
N ALA A 817 5.54 -49.88 46.80
CA ALA A 817 4.17 -49.54 47.18
C ALA A 817 3.96 -48.05 47.47
N ARG A 818 4.97 -47.33 47.99
CA ARG A 818 4.87 -45.89 48.22
C ARG A 818 4.75 -45.12 46.90
N LYS A 819 5.59 -45.48 45.92
CA LYS A 819 5.52 -44.88 44.58
C LYS A 819 4.16 -45.11 43.93
N LEU A 820 3.59 -46.31 44.06
CA LEU A 820 2.25 -46.62 43.59
C LEU A 820 1.19 -45.73 44.23
N GLY A 821 1.19 -45.62 45.57
CA GLY A 821 0.21 -44.79 46.28
C GLY A 821 0.27 -43.31 45.89
N VAL A 822 1.48 -42.76 45.70
CA VAL A 822 1.63 -41.36 45.25
C VAL A 822 1.13 -41.16 43.81
N LEU A 823 1.38 -42.11 42.91
CA LEU A 823 0.86 -42.05 41.53
C LEU A 823 -0.65 -42.25 41.45
N GLU A 824 -1.22 -43.06 42.34
CA GLU A 824 -2.68 -43.22 42.47
C GLU A 824 -3.33 -41.92 42.96
N GLU A 825 -2.74 -41.25 43.96
CA GLU A 825 -3.18 -39.91 44.38
C GLU A 825 -3.07 -38.90 43.22
N ALA A 826 -1.97 -38.94 42.45
CA ALA A 826 -1.80 -38.09 41.28
C ALA A 826 -2.89 -38.32 40.21
N LEU A 827 -3.27 -39.57 39.95
CA LEU A 827 -4.36 -39.89 39.02
C LEU A 827 -5.72 -39.41 39.54
N SER A 828 -5.98 -39.56 40.85
CA SER A 828 -7.21 -39.06 41.47
C SER A 828 -7.32 -37.53 41.37
N ALA A 829 -6.23 -36.80 41.63
CA ALA A 829 -6.19 -35.34 41.43
C ALA A 829 -6.48 -34.93 39.97
N LEU A 830 -6.08 -35.76 38.99
CA LEU A 830 -6.23 -35.49 37.56
C LEU A 830 -7.53 -36.04 36.93
N GLU A 831 -8.34 -36.82 37.65
CA GLU A 831 -9.49 -37.54 37.09
C GLU A 831 -10.55 -36.60 36.47
N GLY A 832 -10.79 -35.45 37.10
CA GLY A 832 -11.64 -34.36 36.62
C GLY A 832 -10.89 -33.13 36.11
N SER A 833 -9.56 -33.20 35.99
CA SER A 833 -8.74 -32.09 35.51
C SER A 833 -8.73 -32.04 33.97
N PRO A 834 -8.74 -30.84 33.36
CA PRO A 834 -8.58 -30.70 31.92
C PRO A 834 -7.14 -30.97 31.43
N ALA A 835 -6.18 -31.24 32.34
CA ALA A 835 -4.78 -31.53 32.04
C ALA A 835 -4.53 -32.94 31.45
N ARG A 836 -5.08 -33.21 30.26
CA ARG A 836 -5.07 -34.54 29.62
C ARG A 836 -3.67 -35.09 29.36
N LEU A 837 -2.73 -34.25 28.92
CA LEU A 837 -1.35 -34.66 28.67
C LEU A 837 -0.65 -35.11 29.95
N GLU A 838 -0.90 -34.40 31.04
CA GLU A 838 -0.34 -34.74 32.35
C GLU A 838 -0.90 -36.06 32.88
N ARG A 839 -2.22 -36.28 32.72
CA ARG A 839 -2.87 -37.56 33.02
C ARG A 839 -2.29 -38.72 32.21
N ALA A 840 -2.04 -38.52 30.91
CA ALA A 840 -1.45 -39.55 30.05
C ALA A 840 -0.06 -40.00 30.57
N ARG A 841 0.79 -39.02 30.90
CA ARG A 841 2.12 -39.29 31.46
C ARG A 841 2.04 -40.00 32.81
N THR A 842 1.14 -39.57 33.70
CA THR A 842 0.93 -40.24 35.01
C THR A 842 0.42 -41.67 34.85
N LEU A 843 -0.47 -41.94 33.88
CA LEU A 843 -0.92 -43.31 33.56
C LEU A 843 0.24 -44.20 33.09
N VAL A 844 1.16 -43.65 32.28
CA VAL A 844 2.35 -44.39 31.81
C VAL A 844 3.29 -44.70 32.97
N ASP A 845 3.56 -43.72 33.84
CA ASP A 845 4.39 -43.91 35.03
C ASP A 845 3.75 -44.90 36.03
N TYR A 846 2.44 -44.79 36.24
CA TYR A 846 1.66 -45.68 37.10
C TYR A 846 1.66 -47.11 36.58
N GLY A 847 1.35 -47.31 35.29
CA GLY A 847 1.37 -48.63 34.66
C GLY A 847 2.75 -49.28 34.67
N SER A 848 3.81 -48.50 34.42
CA SER A 848 5.19 -48.99 34.52
C SER A 848 5.54 -49.43 35.95
N THR A 849 5.08 -48.66 36.95
CA THR A 849 5.31 -48.98 38.37
C THR A 849 4.50 -50.20 38.81
N LEU A 850 3.24 -50.34 38.35
CA LEU A 850 2.41 -51.52 38.60
C LEU A 850 3.09 -52.79 38.07
N HIS A 851 3.67 -52.74 36.88
CA HIS A 851 4.40 -53.87 36.32
C HIS A 851 5.63 -54.22 37.15
N ALA A 852 6.41 -53.22 37.57
CA ALA A 852 7.57 -53.41 38.44
C ALA A 852 7.20 -54.02 39.81
N CYS A 853 5.99 -53.78 40.31
CA CYS A 853 5.45 -54.38 41.53
C CYS A 853 4.74 -55.74 41.31
N GLY A 854 4.72 -56.27 40.09
CA GLY A 854 4.14 -57.58 39.76
C GLY A 854 2.65 -57.56 39.35
N HIS A 855 1.98 -56.41 39.36
CA HIS A 855 0.56 -56.26 39.01
C HIS A 855 0.37 -56.13 37.48
N THR A 856 0.75 -57.17 36.74
CA THR A 856 0.89 -57.12 35.27
C THR A 856 -0.42 -56.85 34.51
N GLU A 857 -1.57 -57.37 34.97
CA GLU A 857 -2.86 -57.10 34.28
C GLU A 857 -3.29 -55.63 34.45
N ALA A 858 -3.25 -55.11 35.67
CA ALA A 858 -3.55 -53.71 35.96
C ALA A 858 -2.56 -52.77 35.25
N ALA A 859 -1.29 -53.14 35.17
CA ALA A 859 -0.28 -52.40 34.43
C ALA A 859 -0.64 -52.27 32.94
N ARG A 860 -1.04 -53.36 32.29
CA ARG A 860 -1.44 -53.35 30.86
C ARG A 860 -2.65 -52.45 30.62
N GLU A 861 -3.61 -52.44 31.54
CA GLU A 861 -4.78 -51.59 31.42
C GLU A 861 -4.41 -50.10 31.53
N ALA A 862 -3.66 -49.72 32.57
CA ALA A 862 -3.20 -48.34 32.75
C ALA A 862 -2.33 -47.86 31.57
N LEU A 863 -1.40 -48.70 31.09
CA LEU A 863 -0.53 -48.36 29.98
C LEU A 863 -1.29 -48.25 28.63
N ARG A 864 -2.34 -49.06 28.40
CA ARG A 864 -3.21 -48.92 27.22
C ARG A 864 -3.96 -47.60 27.24
N GLN A 865 -4.53 -47.23 28.38
CA GLN A 865 -5.19 -45.94 28.55
C GLN A 865 -4.20 -44.79 28.33
N GLY A 866 -2.98 -44.89 28.86
CA GLY A 866 -1.91 -43.93 28.63
C GLY A 866 -1.50 -43.84 27.15
N LEU A 867 -1.35 -44.99 26.46
CA LEU A 867 -1.02 -45.07 25.03
C LEU A 867 -2.11 -44.44 24.16
N ASP A 868 -3.37 -44.80 24.39
CA ASP A 868 -4.52 -44.28 23.63
C ASP A 868 -4.65 -42.77 23.82
N LEU A 869 -4.46 -42.28 25.05
CA LEU A 869 -4.49 -40.85 25.34
C LEU A 869 -3.32 -40.13 24.67
N ALA A 870 -2.09 -40.65 24.77
CA ALA A 870 -0.91 -40.08 24.11
C ALA A 870 -1.08 -40.01 22.58
N TYR A 871 -1.63 -41.06 21.96
CA TYR A 871 -1.96 -41.08 20.54
C TYR A 871 -3.00 -40.00 20.19
N SER A 872 -4.08 -39.89 20.96
CA SER A 872 -5.14 -38.90 20.70
C SER A 872 -4.67 -37.44 20.82
N LEU A 873 -3.62 -37.18 21.60
CA LEU A 873 -3.05 -35.86 21.82
C LEU A 873 -1.90 -35.53 20.84
N GLY A 874 -1.46 -36.50 20.03
CA GLY A 874 -0.29 -36.35 19.16
C GLY A 874 1.05 -36.32 19.91
N ALA A 875 1.10 -36.84 21.15
CA ALA A 875 2.29 -36.83 21.99
C ALA A 875 3.21 -38.02 21.65
N GLU A 876 3.90 -37.95 20.50
CA GLU A 876 4.65 -39.07 19.92
C GLU A 876 5.72 -39.69 20.84
N PRO A 877 6.59 -38.92 21.53
CA PRO A 877 7.57 -39.49 22.46
C PRO A 877 6.92 -40.24 23.62
N LEU A 878 5.82 -39.72 24.16
CA LEU A 878 5.07 -40.38 25.22
C LEU A 878 4.38 -41.65 24.72
N ARG A 879 3.86 -41.63 23.49
CA ARG A 879 3.28 -42.79 22.84
C ARG A 879 4.31 -43.90 22.67
N ALA A 880 5.52 -43.57 22.23
CA ALA A 880 6.63 -44.51 22.14
C ALA A 880 6.97 -45.09 23.53
N GLN A 881 7.10 -44.24 24.55
CA GLN A 881 7.35 -44.67 25.93
C GLN A 881 6.26 -45.63 26.46
N ALA A 882 4.99 -45.31 26.24
CA ALA A 882 3.87 -46.16 26.65
C ALA A 882 3.88 -47.52 25.92
N ASN A 883 4.22 -47.52 24.63
CA ASN A 883 4.33 -48.73 23.83
C ASN A 883 5.49 -49.62 24.28
N ASP A 884 6.65 -49.04 24.58
CA ASP A 884 7.82 -49.77 25.09
C ASP A 884 7.53 -50.36 26.48
N ALA A 885 6.87 -49.60 27.35
CA ALA A 885 6.42 -50.10 28.65
C ALA A 885 5.40 -51.25 28.50
N LEU A 886 4.48 -51.17 27.53
CA LEU A 886 3.55 -52.27 27.23
C LEU A 886 4.26 -53.52 26.77
N LEU A 887 5.23 -53.39 25.87
CA LEU A 887 6.06 -54.49 25.37
C LEU A 887 6.82 -55.17 26.51
N ALA A 888 7.36 -54.40 27.46
CA ALA A 888 8.04 -54.92 28.65
C ALA A 888 7.13 -55.84 29.50
N THR A 889 5.81 -55.62 29.52
CA THR A 889 4.86 -56.50 30.22
C THR A 889 4.60 -57.85 29.54
N GLY A 890 5.23 -58.11 28.38
CA GLY A 890 4.94 -59.26 27.52
C GLY A 890 3.59 -59.16 26.80
N ALA A 891 2.88 -58.03 26.91
CA ALA A 891 1.74 -57.76 26.05
C ALA A 891 2.25 -57.56 24.63
N ARG A 892 1.58 -58.18 23.65
CA ARG A 892 1.68 -57.70 22.27
C ARG A 892 0.83 -56.42 22.21
N PRO A 893 1.42 -55.24 21.95
CA PRO A 893 0.64 -54.07 21.64
C PRO A 893 -0.32 -54.46 20.52
N ARG A 894 -1.56 -53.97 20.54
CA ARG A 894 -2.34 -53.97 19.29
C ARG A 894 -1.44 -53.25 18.30
N ARG A 895 -1.03 -53.94 17.23
CA ARG A 895 -0.15 -53.38 16.19
C ARG A 895 -0.70 -51.99 15.84
N ALA A 896 0.04 -50.94 16.18
CA ALA A 896 -0.30 -49.56 15.85
C ALA A 896 -0.02 -49.28 14.36
N THR A 897 -0.51 -50.17 13.49
CA THR A 897 -0.74 -49.89 12.09
C THR A 897 -2.26 -49.74 11.95
N SER A 898 -2.82 -48.71 12.58
CA SER A 898 -4.24 -48.38 12.44
C SER A 898 -4.49 -47.30 11.40
N SER A 899 -3.44 -46.64 10.89
CA SER A 899 -3.57 -45.67 9.82
C SER A 899 -2.37 -45.59 8.87
N GLY A 900 -2.60 -45.12 7.63
CA GLY A 900 -1.59 -44.97 6.56
C GLY A 900 -1.52 -46.16 5.59
N VAL A 901 -0.81 -46.03 4.47
CA VAL A 901 -0.73 -47.09 3.42
C VAL A 901 -0.05 -48.34 3.97
N GLU A 902 0.93 -48.19 4.86
CA GLU A 902 1.62 -49.30 5.53
C GLU A 902 0.73 -50.11 6.49
N SER A 903 -0.48 -49.61 6.80
CA SER A 903 -1.48 -50.32 7.62
C SER A 903 -2.38 -51.30 6.85
N LEU A 904 -2.27 -51.32 5.53
CA LEU A 904 -3.06 -52.18 4.67
C LEU A 904 -2.53 -53.63 4.72
N THR A 905 -3.43 -54.59 4.84
CA THR A 905 -3.09 -56.01 4.62
C THR A 905 -2.71 -56.23 3.15
N PRO A 906 -1.96 -57.30 2.81
CA PRO A 906 -1.57 -57.56 1.41
C PRO A 906 -2.75 -57.56 0.43
N SER A 907 -3.88 -58.13 0.83
CA SER A 907 -5.12 -58.16 0.04
C SER A 907 -5.77 -56.77 -0.08
N GLU A 908 -5.80 -55.98 1.00
CA GLU A 908 -6.30 -54.60 0.97
C GLU A 908 -5.42 -53.68 0.12
N ALA A 909 -4.09 -53.82 0.21
CA ALA A 909 -3.13 -53.06 -0.59
C ALA A 909 -3.21 -53.41 -2.07
N GLN A 910 -3.47 -54.68 -2.40
CA GLN A 910 -3.72 -55.12 -3.78
C GLN A 910 -5.01 -54.51 -4.33
N VAL A 911 -6.12 -54.61 -3.59
CA VAL A 911 -7.40 -53.98 -3.95
C VAL A 911 -7.27 -52.46 -4.09
N ALA A 912 -6.57 -51.79 -3.17
CA ALA A 912 -6.35 -50.35 -3.22
C ALA A 912 -5.54 -49.91 -4.45
N ARG A 913 -4.47 -50.65 -4.80
CA ARG A 913 -3.65 -50.35 -5.99
C ARG A 913 -4.42 -50.50 -7.29
N MET A 914 -5.19 -51.58 -7.43
CA MET A 914 -6.05 -51.78 -8.60
C MET A 914 -7.15 -50.72 -8.66
N ALA A 915 -7.63 -50.26 -7.50
CA ALA A 915 -8.62 -49.21 -7.45
C ALA A 915 -8.09 -47.82 -7.85
N VAL A 916 -6.85 -47.50 -7.48
CA VAL A 916 -6.11 -46.31 -7.91
C VAL A 916 -5.77 -46.36 -9.40
N ALA A 917 -5.47 -47.54 -9.94
CA ALA A 917 -5.21 -47.76 -11.37
C ALA A 917 -6.48 -47.70 -12.25
N GLY A 918 -7.67 -47.52 -11.68
CA GLY A 918 -8.92 -47.26 -12.39
C GLY A 918 -9.88 -48.45 -12.55
N GLY A 919 -9.52 -49.67 -12.15
CA GLY A 919 -10.34 -50.87 -12.38
C GLY A 919 -11.61 -50.93 -11.52
N THR A 920 -12.79 -51.11 -12.09
CA THR A 920 -14.07 -51.15 -11.36
C THR A 920 -14.15 -52.27 -10.30
N ASN A 921 -15.08 -52.18 -9.34
CA ASN A 921 -15.21 -53.23 -8.31
C ASN A 921 -15.49 -54.62 -8.92
N ARG A 922 -16.14 -54.67 -10.10
CA ARG A 922 -16.40 -55.91 -10.83
C ARG A 922 -15.12 -56.48 -11.45
N GLU A 923 -14.34 -55.63 -12.10
CA GLU A 923 -13.05 -56.02 -12.71
C GLU A 923 -12.05 -56.48 -11.65
N ILE A 924 -11.95 -55.77 -10.52
CA ILE A 924 -11.07 -56.17 -9.40
C ILE A 924 -11.53 -57.52 -8.82
N ALA A 925 -12.84 -57.76 -8.73
CA ALA A 925 -13.38 -59.01 -8.22
C ALA A 925 -13.10 -60.19 -9.16
N GLU A 926 -13.27 -59.98 -10.48
CA GLU A 926 -12.95 -60.97 -11.52
C GLU A 926 -11.45 -61.31 -11.53
N GLU A 927 -10.57 -60.30 -11.45
CA GLU A 927 -9.12 -60.48 -11.51
C GLU A 927 -8.53 -61.11 -10.23
N LEU A 928 -9.12 -60.82 -9.07
CA LEU A 928 -8.71 -61.43 -7.79
C LEU A 928 -9.45 -62.73 -7.45
N PHE A 929 -10.35 -63.21 -8.33
CA PHE A 929 -11.21 -64.37 -8.10
C PHE A 929 -11.99 -64.31 -6.77
N VAL A 930 -12.51 -63.12 -6.43
CA VAL A 930 -13.34 -62.89 -5.23
C VAL A 930 -14.68 -62.29 -5.62
N THR A 931 -15.61 -62.16 -4.68
CA THR A 931 -16.90 -61.52 -4.96
C THR A 931 -16.77 -59.99 -4.96
N GLN A 932 -17.62 -59.29 -5.72
CA GLN A 932 -17.68 -57.82 -5.69
C GLN A 932 -17.90 -57.26 -4.28
N ARG A 933 -18.70 -57.95 -3.45
CA ARG A 933 -18.94 -57.60 -2.06
C ARG A 933 -17.66 -57.66 -1.21
N THR A 934 -16.76 -58.60 -1.51
CA THR A 934 -15.46 -58.71 -0.85
C THR A 934 -14.57 -57.52 -1.18
N VAL A 935 -14.57 -57.07 -2.45
CA VAL A 935 -13.83 -55.88 -2.88
C VAL A 935 -14.37 -54.61 -2.21
N GLU A 936 -15.70 -54.47 -2.12
CA GLU A 936 -16.36 -53.34 -1.44
C GLU A 936 -16.03 -53.29 0.06
N GLN A 937 -16.02 -54.45 0.72
CA GLN A 937 -15.59 -54.56 2.12
C GLN A 937 -14.12 -54.18 2.31
N HIS A 938 -13.23 -54.64 1.43
CA HIS A 938 -11.82 -54.26 1.46
C HIS A 938 -11.63 -52.76 1.22
N LEU A 939 -12.29 -52.16 0.24
CA LEU A 939 -12.22 -50.72 -0.02
C LEU A 939 -12.74 -49.89 1.16
N THR A 940 -13.84 -50.32 1.78
CA THR A 940 -14.38 -49.65 2.98
C THR A 940 -13.39 -49.71 4.14
N SER A 941 -12.72 -50.84 4.33
CA SER A 941 -11.64 -51.01 5.31
C SER A 941 -10.43 -50.13 4.97
N VAL A 942 -10.02 -50.07 3.71
CA VAL A 942 -8.92 -49.24 3.19
C VAL A 942 -9.20 -47.75 3.43
N TYR A 943 -10.41 -47.25 3.11
CA TYR A 943 -10.78 -45.85 3.32
C TYR A 943 -10.64 -45.43 4.78
N ARG A 944 -11.15 -46.28 5.68
CA ARG A 944 -11.03 -46.06 7.13
C ARG A 944 -9.59 -46.06 7.61
N LYS A 945 -8.76 -46.99 7.11
CA LYS A 945 -7.34 -47.09 7.49
C LYS A 945 -6.49 -45.96 6.91
N VAL A 946 -6.75 -45.52 5.69
CA VAL A 946 -5.94 -44.48 5.04
C VAL A 946 -6.46 -43.06 5.35
N GLY A 947 -7.60 -42.94 6.03
CA GLY A 947 -8.15 -41.65 6.47
C GLY A 947 -8.82 -40.85 5.35
N VAL A 948 -9.38 -41.54 4.34
CA VAL A 948 -10.02 -40.90 3.18
C VAL A 948 -11.50 -41.22 3.10
N SER A 949 -12.31 -40.30 2.55
CA SER A 949 -13.77 -40.43 2.46
C SER A 949 -14.25 -41.26 1.26
N GLY A 950 -13.37 -41.64 0.33
CA GLY A 950 -13.74 -42.46 -0.80
C GLY A 950 -12.67 -42.59 -1.89
N ARG A 951 -13.02 -43.32 -2.95
CA ARG A 951 -12.12 -43.80 -4.00
C ARG A 951 -11.28 -42.70 -4.68
N ARG A 952 -11.89 -41.56 -4.99
CA ARG A 952 -11.21 -40.43 -5.68
C ARG A 952 -10.06 -39.85 -4.87
N SER A 953 -10.10 -40.01 -3.55
CA SER A 953 -9.08 -39.48 -2.63
C SER A 953 -7.92 -40.45 -2.39
N LEU A 954 -8.02 -41.72 -2.84
CA LEU A 954 -6.93 -42.70 -2.69
C LEU A 954 -5.69 -42.34 -3.51
N GLY A 955 -5.86 -41.81 -4.73
CA GLY A 955 -4.75 -41.53 -5.64
C GLY A 955 -3.70 -40.59 -5.04
N ARG A 956 -4.17 -39.51 -4.38
CA ARG A 956 -3.30 -38.52 -3.73
C ARG A 956 -2.44 -39.11 -2.60
N VAL A 957 -2.96 -40.10 -1.87
CA VAL A 957 -2.25 -40.72 -0.74
C VAL A 957 -1.16 -41.68 -1.21
N PHE A 958 -1.40 -42.40 -2.32
CA PHE A 958 -0.40 -43.30 -2.92
C PHE A 958 0.65 -42.54 -3.76
N GLU A 959 0.33 -41.34 -4.28
CA GLU A 959 1.30 -40.46 -4.95
C GLU A 959 2.26 -39.78 -3.97
N SER A 960 1.79 -39.34 -2.80
CA SER A 960 2.65 -38.72 -1.77
C SER A 960 3.71 -39.66 -1.21
N GLU A 961 3.45 -40.97 -1.17
CA GLU A 961 4.42 -41.98 -0.74
C GLU A 961 5.51 -42.25 -1.79
N ARG A 962 5.18 -42.11 -3.08
CA ARG A 962 6.12 -42.30 -4.19
C ARG A 962 7.10 -41.15 -4.34
N ALA A 963 6.77 -39.97 -3.82
CA ALA A 963 7.65 -38.81 -3.76
C ALA A 963 8.53 -38.77 -2.49
N ALA A 964 8.25 -39.62 -1.50
CA ALA A 964 8.97 -39.72 -0.23
C ALA A 964 10.00 -40.88 -0.17
N LYS A 965 10.07 -41.71 -1.22
CA LYS A 965 11.13 -42.69 -1.49
C LYS A 965 11.95 -42.23 -2.68
#